data_AF-A0A4R0JYY9-F1
#
_entry.id   AF-A0A4R0JYY9-F1
#
_cell.length_a   1.000
_cell.length_b   1.000
_cell.length_c   1.000
_cell.angle_alpha   90.00
_cell.angle_beta   90.00
_cell.angle_gamma   90.00
#
_symmetry.space_group_name_H-M   'P 1'
#
loop_
_entity.id
_entity.type
_entity.pdbx_description
1 polymer ?
#
loop_
_entity_poly.entity_id
_entity_poly.type
_entity_poly.pdbx_seq_one_letter_code
_entity_poly.pdbx_strand_id
1 'polypeptide(L)'
;MKHEDFRVDKIVIACTRDITGSMRAKIDEFCHSKSLPLPEYYGRDWFVAELVQNPHWREELTGVRGRMDSLSLPQTQGPGARTPFVGRTKTLEELEKALALGADVLLVGVPGAGKSRLLGELAPAAGLMYVEPVAKAYLADDLVELRPTCVAVDDAHLNLQLLAELVLLRGQEGLSYSIVATGWPDSVQQIAEVLPTARPLKLDVMPRDEIDALVQALGVTSFHARRMVLDQAEGRPGWAILLCEAMLDGTGELVASGVLLLDRVERYLRESTDSELTLDAVACVAAVDGADTDDLQRVSELVGQPLAILVDSLKRMSTRGLLEQRSGRWQPLPAFRIPLVSRWFFGVQRTRGWRSITDAFPDRSDELTTTLLLAAARSQDSAVLNEARTWARALGDPTEWGTGTLSLMRLFARTDREAADFAAKSARTILRTKRPMMRTAWGTAYDDIGPAAVEVLVACAEAWCNEEAIHGLLDVGSLDDRPRRQNPAHPLRVLGDLARHLDPDRGPLFETRHILLSHAISLLRFDLESRWTVFAEMVGYCFSPSVEGTWTDPAMARTFTFANGIESADHLRQLMSLWPNVSALAVFGAVPNASVQHMIELVESWLRLAGGHGEGSAVVTDEQRAAGAEGARDMMSTLHPLLTTRPGLALRVQRALDLAELWGVRQPDNLPPLEIDPDLALLVGRRELQDSAENWLQQRAAEQRALAERLHGLGPWTGTERLVQLVSEGEASGNLDGGRMVARQMLRLADDPRDWLEPAIRLKSPSVLRDAIWDAREQGRSIDAAVILRALDDQMLRGAVIDPILSVGELDPLAESILVRLHAADAGHLQYLHTSDHSTAVLGDLLRHPVVEIRAAAALAFRVGVPDGAELPEQRRQEWTAAFLDASEATVHGHMQWRLQEILKGLVSADPALCADWYERQLLTDTGVPGSGGWMHDVRTLPGSLPAAERERLARIASRSGYGTYSLLQHILGSDAALAARLIEDGTLDERSALDVLTGHLDEGVEILGPVLLAHGVPAAQVARRICSHRQWTGNESAAIKADIAWLNDLAERLPAMRPVTEIAIADQERDLERALDDEREEALRGW
;
A
#
# COMPACT_ATOMS: atom_id res chain seq x y z
N MET A 1 -65.09 -26.03 -28.05
CA MET A 1 -64.37 -27.02 -27.23
C MET A 1 -63.79 -26.28 -26.04
N LYS A 2 -64.33 -26.51 -24.84
CA LYS A 2 -63.78 -25.99 -23.59
C LYS A 2 -62.49 -26.77 -23.32
N HIS A 3 -61.37 -26.07 -23.16
CA HIS A 3 -60.09 -26.67 -22.86
C HIS A 3 -60.18 -27.36 -21.49
N GLU A 4 -59.88 -28.65 -21.46
CA GLU A 4 -59.59 -29.39 -20.23
C GLU A 4 -58.38 -28.72 -19.55
N ASP A 5 -58.50 -28.42 -18.26
CA ASP A 5 -57.42 -27.91 -17.43
C ASP A 5 -56.31 -28.98 -17.35
N PHE A 6 -55.32 -28.86 -18.23
CA PHE A 6 -54.16 -29.75 -18.27
C PHE A 6 -53.21 -29.35 -17.13
N ARG A 7 -53.26 -30.08 -16.02
CA ARG A 7 -52.32 -29.95 -14.90
C ARG A 7 -51.02 -30.68 -15.27
N VAL A 8 -49.94 -29.93 -15.46
CA VAL A 8 -48.60 -30.50 -15.72
C VAL A 8 -47.89 -30.65 -14.37
N ASP A 9 -47.83 -31.89 -13.86
CA ASP A 9 -47.15 -32.18 -12.59
C ASP A 9 -45.63 -32.35 -12.74
N LYS A 10 -45.14 -32.64 -13.95
CA LYS A 10 -43.70 -32.86 -14.23
C LYS A 10 -43.38 -32.59 -15.70
N ILE A 11 -42.25 -31.93 -15.96
CA ILE A 11 -41.68 -31.77 -17.31
C ILE A 11 -40.37 -32.57 -17.37
N VAL A 12 -40.20 -33.35 -18.44
CA VAL A 12 -38.98 -34.13 -18.68
C VAL A 12 -38.45 -33.76 -20.05
N ILE A 13 -37.20 -33.31 -20.12
CA ILE A 13 -36.48 -33.00 -21.35
C ILE A 13 -35.34 -33.99 -21.49
N ALA A 14 -35.55 -34.98 -22.35
CA ALA A 14 -34.57 -36.01 -22.67
C ALA A 14 -33.99 -35.76 -24.07
N CYS A 15 -32.68 -35.52 -24.17
CA CYS A 15 -32.04 -35.10 -25.40
C CYS A 15 -30.62 -35.67 -25.54
N THR A 16 -30.27 -36.15 -26.74
CA THR A 16 -28.93 -36.64 -27.09
C THR A 16 -27.96 -35.52 -27.49
N ARG A 17 -28.44 -34.27 -27.62
CA ARG A 17 -27.62 -33.07 -27.85
C ARG A 17 -27.26 -32.40 -26.53
N ASP A 18 -26.08 -31.78 -26.49
CA ASP A 18 -25.68 -30.96 -25.34
C ASP A 18 -26.63 -29.77 -25.19
N ILE A 19 -27.30 -29.72 -24.05
CA ILE A 19 -28.14 -28.59 -23.66
C ILE A 19 -27.24 -27.62 -22.89
N THR A 20 -26.81 -26.55 -23.54
CA THR A 20 -25.96 -25.52 -22.95
C THR A 20 -26.66 -24.85 -21.76
N GLY A 21 -25.87 -24.31 -20.82
CA GLY A 21 -26.42 -23.55 -19.68
C GLY A 21 -27.33 -22.40 -20.12
N SER A 22 -26.99 -21.71 -21.22
CA SER A 22 -27.82 -20.66 -21.80
C SER A 22 -29.16 -21.16 -22.34
N MET A 23 -29.22 -22.39 -22.86
CA MET A 23 -30.45 -22.98 -23.35
C MET A 23 -31.32 -23.50 -22.21
N ARG A 24 -30.72 -24.06 -21.15
CA ARG A 24 -31.44 -24.38 -19.90
C ARG A 24 -32.03 -23.12 -19.27
N ALA A 25 -31.25 -22.06 -19.14
CA ALA A 25 -31.73 -20.78 -18.59
C ALA A 25 -32.94 -20.23 -19.37
N LYS A 26 -32.93 -20.31 -20.71
CA LYS A 26 -34.08 -19.90 -21.54
C LYS A 26 -35.30 -20.81 -21.38
N ILE A 27 -35.10 -22.11 -21.21
CA ILE A 27 -36.20 -23.06 -20.97
C ILE A 27 -36.77 -22.86 -19.56
N ASP A 28 -35.91 -22.63 -18.57
CA ASP A 28 -36.30 -22.36 -17.19
C ASP A 28 -37.02 -21.02 -17.08
N GLU A 29 -36.55 -19.97 -17.77
CA GLU A 29 -37.23 -18.68 -17.91
C GLU A 29 -38.61 -18.85 -18.58
N PHE A 30 -38.69 -19.69 -19.62
CA PHE A 30 -39.95 -20.01 -20.28
C PHE A 30 -40.92 -20.73 -19.34
N CYS A 31 -40.47 -21.75 -18.60
CA CYS A 31 -41.28 -22.47 -17.61
C CYS A 31 -41.76 -21.53 -16.49
N HIS A 32 -40.89 -20.64 -16.00
CA HIS A 32 -41.26 -19.61 -15.02
C HIS A 32 -42.34 -18.67 -15.56
N SER A 33 -42.19 -18.17 -16.79
CA SER A 33 -43.18 -17.26 -17.41
C SER A 33 -44.57 -17.90 -17.60
N LYS A 34 -44.66 -19.24 -17.54
CA LYS A 34 -45.87 -20.03 -17.78
C LYS A 34 -46.38 -20.78 -16.54
N SER A 35 -45.77 -20.57 -15.36
CA SER A 35 -46.13 -21.31 -14.13
C SER A 35 -46.09 -22.84 -14.30
N LEU A 36 -45.10 -23.32 -15.06
CA LEU A 36 -44.87 -24.75 -15.27
C LEU A 36 -43.77 -25.24 -14.32
N PRO A 37 -43.79 -26.53 -13.89
CA PRO A 37 -42.69 -27.10 -13.12
C PRO A 37 -41.41 -27.10 -13.96
N LEU A 38 -40.25 -26.95 -13.30
CA LEU A 38 -38.97 -26.97 -13.98
C LEU A 38 -38.72 -28.34 -14.63
N PRO A 39 -38.07 -28.38 -15.82
CA PRO A 39 -37.79 -29.63 -16.48
C PRO A 39 -36.73 -30.45 -15.74
N GLU A 40 -36.94 -31.76 -15.65
CA GLU A 40 -35.85 -32.71 -15.44
C GLU A 40 -35.11 -32.90 -16.75
N TYR A 41 -33.82 -32.53 -16.76
CA TYR A 41 -32.98 -32.63 -17.95
C TYR A 41 -32.19 -33.93 -17.95
N TYR A 42 -32.49 -34.80 -18.90
CA TYR A 42 -31.72 -36.00 -19.22
C TYR A 42 -30.92 -35.73 -20.49
N GLY A 43 -29.76 -35.10 -20.29
CA GLY A 43 -28.87 -34.67 -21.38
C GLY A 43 -28.00 -35.80 -21.94
N ARG A 44 -27.08 -35.42 -22.83
CA ARG A 44 -26.17 -36.34 -23.51
C ARG A 44 -25.41 -37.25 -22.55
N ASP A 45 -24.82 -36.72 -21.48
CA ASP A 45 -24.02 -37.49 -20.53
C ASP A 45 -24.85 -38.58 -19.83
N TRP A 46 -26.10 -38.26 -19.45
CA TRP A 46 -27.03 -39.24 -18.89
C TRP A 46 -27.39 -40.31 -19.91
N PHE A 47 -27.72 -39.92 -21.15
CA PHE A 47 -28.00 -40.89 -22.21
C PHE A 47 -26.81 -41.77 -22.52
N VAL A 48 -25.60 -41.22 -22.55
CA VAL A 48 -24.37 -41.99 -22.75
C VAL A 48 -24.19 -42.98 -21.59
N ALA A 49 -24.32 -42.54 -20.34
CA ALA A 49 -24.23 -43.42 -19.18
C ALA A 49 -25.31 -44.53 -19.21
N GLU A 50 -26.55 -44.20 -19.57
CA GLU A 50 -27.67 -45.13 -19.58
C GLU A 50 -27.58 -46.13 -20.74
N LEU A 51 -27.11 -45.71 -21.91
CA LEU A 51 -26.80 -46.58 -23.05
C LEU A 51 -25.60 -47.48 -22.76
N VAL A 52 -24.62 -47.00 -21.99
CA VAL A 52 -23.49 -47.79 -21.48
C VAL A 52 -23.99 -48.86 -20.48
N GLN A 53 -24.92 -48.53 -19.60
CA GLN A 53 -25.44 -49.47 -18.60
C GLN A 53 -26.50 -50.45 -19.14
N ASN A 54 -27.25 -50.10 -20.18
CA ASN A 54 -28.35 -50.92 -20.71
C ASN A 54 -28.04 -51.40 -22.14
N PRO A 55 -27.50 -52.61 -22.33
CA PRO A 55 -27.16 -53.17 -23.65
C PRO A 55 -28.37 -53.24 -24.58
N HIS A 56 -29.55 -53.51 -24.02
CA HIS A 56 -30.80 -53.54 -24.77
C HIS A 56 -31.14 -52.17 -25.36
N TRP A 57 -31.02 -51.10 -24.58
CA TRP A 57 -31.29 -49.74 -25.04
C TRP A 57 -30.23 -49.26 -26.03
N ARG A 58 -28.97 -49.67 -25.88
CA ARG A 58 -27.91 -49.38 -26.87
C ARG A 58 -28.19 -50.04 -28.20
N GLU A 59 -28.54 -51.31 -28.20
CA GLU A 59 -28.88 -52.02 -29.43
C GLU A 59 -30.15 -51.42 -30.07
N GLU A 60 -31.17 -51.14 -29.28
CA GLU A 60 -32.46 -50.63 -29.76
C GLU A 60 -32.39 -49.17 -30.25
N LEU A 61 -31.67 -48.29 -29.55
CA LEU A 61 -31.62 -46.86 -29.84
C LEU A 61 -30.46 -46.46 -30.76
N THR A 62 -29.33 -47.18 -30.74
CA THR A 62 -28.15 -46.82 -31.57
C THR A 62 -27.78 -47.90 -32.58
N GLY A 63 -28.41 -49.08 -32.57
CA GLY A 63 -28.12 -50.18 -33.50
C GLY A 63 -26.75 -50.82 -33.29
N VAL A 64 -26.04 -50.47 -32.20
CA VAL A 64 -24.69 -50.97 -31.92
C VAL A 64 -24.80 -52.30 -31.17
N ARG A 65 -24.42 -53.38 -31.86
CA ARG A 65 -24.31 -54.74 -31.30
C ARG A 65 -22.88 -55.00 -30.86
N GLY A 66 -22.67 -55.43 -29.61
CA GLY A 66 -21.36 -55.84 -29.08
C GLY A 66 -21.29 -55.81 -27.57
N ARG A 67 -20.32 -56.55 -26.99
CA ARG A 67 -19.92 -56.40 -25.58
C ARG A 67 -19.17 -55.07 -25.41
N MET A 68 -19.25 -54.45 -24.23
CA MET A 68 -18.33 -53.36 -23.91
C MET A 68 -17.01 -53.96 -23.46
N ASP A 69 -15.91 -53.39 -23.94
CA ASP A 69 -14.60 -53.71 -23.44
C ASP A 69 -14.50 -53.21 -21.99
N SER A 70 -14.02 -54.07 -21.11
CA SER A 70 -13.77 -53.77 -19.69
C SER A 70 -12.50 -52.96 -19.46
N LEU A 71 -11.67 -52.87 -20.50
CA LEU A 71 -10.45 -52.07 -20.55
C LEU A 71 -10.58 -50.99 -21.62
N SER A 72 -10.44 -49.73 -21.20
CA SER A 72 -10.48 -48.58 -22.09
C SER A 72 -9.12 -47.87 -22.12
N LEU A 73 -8.78 -47.31 -23.29
CA LEU A 73 -7.69 -46.34 -23.33
C LEU A 73 -8.14 -45.06 -22.59
N PRO A 74 -7.24 -44.36 -21.90
CA PRO A 74 -7.56 -43.08 -21.27
C PRO A 74 -8.29 -42.18 -22.25
N GLN A 75 -9.44 -41.65 -21.83
CA GLN A 75 -10.20 -40.75 -22.68
C GLN A 75 -9.43 -39.44 -22.89
N THR A 76 -8.78 -39.33 -24.05
CA THR A 76 -8.05 -38.13 -24.51
C THR A 76 -8.96 -37.13 -25.24
N GLN A 77 -10.29 -37.23 -25.08
CA GLN A 77 -11.24 -36.39 -25.81
C GLN A 77 -11.88 -35.26 -24.99
N GLY A 78 -11.45 -35.05 -23.74
CA GLY A 78 -11.82 -33.87 -22.97
C GLY A 78 -11.01 -32.62 -23.38
N PRO A 79 -11.52 -31.40 -23.17
CA PRO A 79 -10.79 -30.17 -23.47
C PRO A 79 -9.42 -30.08 -22.76
N GLY A 80 -9.30 -30.64 -21.54
CA GLY A 80 -8.02 -30.80 -20.82
C GLY A 80 -6.98 -31.67 -21.53
N ALA A 81 -7.35 -32.53 -22.48
CA ALA A 81 -6.40 -33.40 -23.20
C ALA A 81 -5.62 -32.67 -24.31
N ARG A 82 -6.07 -31.46 -24.72
CA ARG A 82 -5.35 -30.59 -25.69
C ARG A 82 -4.44 -29.57 -25.02
N THR A 83 -4.41 -29.56 -23.69
CA THR A 83 -3.67 -28.58 -22.90
C THR A 83 -2.25 -29.07 -22.63
N PRO A 84 -1.23 -28.18 -22.72
CA PRO A 84 0.13 -28.57 -22.37
C PRO A 84 0.19 -29.08 -20.93
N PHE A 85 0.98 -30.12 -20.69
CA PHE A 85 1.22 -30.61 -19.33
C PHE A 85 2.13 -29.61 -18.61
N VAL A 86 1.54 -28.82 -17.71
CA VAL A 86 2.22 -27.77 -16.94
C VAL A 86 2.30 -28.20 -15.48
N GLY A 87 3.48 -28.06 -14.88
CA GLY A 87 3.76 -28.52 -13.53
C GLY A 87 3.84 -30.04 -13.41
N ARG A 88 4.05 -30.55 -12.18
CA ARG A 88 4.01 -31.99 -11.82
C ARG A 88 5.01 -32.93 -12.51
N THR A 89 6.03 -32.42 -13.20
CA THR A 89 7.06 -33.24 -13.88
C THR A 89 7.72 -34.23 -12.92
N LYS A 90 8.10 -33.78 -11.70
CA LYS A 90 8.69 -34.65 -10.68
C LYS A 90 7.74 -35.78 -10.24
N THR A 91 6.45 -35.48 -10.08
CA THR A 91 5.46 -36.49 -9.68
C THR A 91 5.23 -37.51 -10.79
N LEU A 92 5.25 -37.07 -12.05
CA LEU A 92 5.19 -37.98 -13.21
C LEU A 92 6.42 -38.89 -13.25
N GLU A 93 7.63 -38.34 -13.09
CA GLU A 93 8.88 -39.12 -13.03
C GLU A 93 8.88 -40.15 -11.87
N GLU A 94 8.36 -39.78 -10.70
CA GLU A 94 8.22 -40.68 -9.56
C GLU A 94 7.23 -41.82 -9.82
N LEU A 95 6.10 -41.52 -10.48
CA LEU A 95 5.10 -42.48 -10.88
C LEU A 95 5.66 -43.46 -11.94
N GLU A 96 6.30 -42.95 -12.98
CA GLU A 96 6.98 -43.74 -14.00
C GLU A 96 8.03 -44.66 -13.40
N LYS A 97 8.86 -44.15 -12.49
CA LYS A 97 9.87 -44.94 -11.78
C LYS A 97 9.26 -46.04 -10.93
N ALA A 98 8.13 -45.78 -10.26
CA ALA A 98 7.44 -46.80 -9.47
C ALA A 98 6.88 -47.93 -10.36
N LEU A 99 6.26 -47.57 -11.48
CA LEU A 99 5.68 -48.54 -12.42
C LEU A 99 6.73 -49.34 -13.19
N ALA A 100 7.87 -48.72 -13.54
CA ALA A 100 9.00 -49.42 -14.15
C ALA A 100 9.60 -50.51 -13.24
N LEU A 101 9.42 -50.38 -11.91
CA LEU A 101 9.80 -51.38 -10.91
C LEU A 101 8.73 -52.47 -10.69
N GLY A 102 7.60 -52.41 -11.42
CA GLY A 102 6.48 -53.33 -11.26
C GLY A 102 5.69 -53.13 -9.96
N ALA A 103 5.79 -51.96 -9.34
CA ALA A 103 5.09 -51.67 -8.09
C ALA A 103 3.65 -51.21 -8.36
N ASP A 104 2.73 -51.68 -7.52
CA ASP A 104 1.39 -51.10 -7.44
C ASP A 104 1.47 -49.68 -6.85
N VAL A 105 0.61 -48.78 -7.31
CA VAL A 105 0.61 -47.37 -6.89
C VAL A 105 -0.78 -46.95 -6.44
N LEU A 106 -0.84 -46.26 -5.30
CA LEU A 106 -2.03 -45.58 -4.82
C LEU A 106 -1.84 -44.08 -4.99
N LEU A 107 -2.49 -43.50 -6.01
CA LEU A 107 -2.45 -42.06 -6.29
C LEU A 107 -3.51 -41.33 -5.47
N VAL A 108 -3.08 -40.62 -4.42
CA VAL A 108 -3.96 -39.96 -3.45
C VAL A 108 -3.99 -38.47 -3.72
N GLY A 109 -5.18 -37.89 -3.89
CA GLY A 109 -5.29 -36.43 -4.04
C GLY A 109 -6.72 -35.94 -3.98
N VAL A 110 -6.90 -34.67 -3.59
CA VAL A 110 -8.23 -34.03 -3.54
C VAL A 110 -8.88 -33.96 -4.94
N PRO A 111 -10.20 -33.79 -5.02
CA PRO A 111 -10.89 -33.59 -6.29
C PRO A 111 -10.34 -32.38 -7.04
N GLY A 112 -10.09 -32.51 -8.34
CA GLY A 112 -9.52 -31.45 -9.17
C GLY A 112 -8.00 -31.30 -9.10
N ALA A 113 -7.28 -32.10 -8.28
CA ALA A 113 -5.81 -32.06 -8.17
C ALA A 113 -5.05 -32.52 -9.44
N GLY A 114 -5.73 -33.11 -10.42
CA GLY A 114 -5.13 -33.53 -11.69
C GLY A 114 -4.76 -35.02 -11.81
N LYS A 115 -5.31 -35.90 -10.95
CA LYS A 115 -5.03 -37.35 -10.95
C LYS A 115 -5.24 -38.00 -12.34
N SER A 116 -6.41 -37.83 -12.94
CA SER A 116 -6.74 -38.42 -14.24
C SER A 116 -5.90 -37.83 -15.38
N ARG A 117 -5.48 -36.55 -15.28
CA ARG A 117 -4.56 -35.91 -16.25
C ARG A 117 -3.16 -36.52 -16.18
N LEU A 118 -2.64 -36.75 -14.97
CA LEU A 118 -1.34 -37.40 -14.74
C LEU A 118 -1.31 -38.82 -15.33
N LEU A 119 -2.38 -39.60 -15.12
CA LEU A 119 -2.53 -40.94 -15.70
C LEU A 119 -2.67 -40.90 -17.22
N GLY A 120 -3.30 -39.86 -17.78
CA GLY A 120 -3.41 -39.65 -19.22
C GLY A 120 -2.07 -39.41 -19.90
N GLU A 121 -1.16 -38.64 -19.28
CA GLU A 121 0.22 -38.43 -19.79
C GLU A 121 1.08 -39.69 -19.71
N LEU A 122 0.86 -40.52 -18.68
CA LEU A 122 1.58 -41.77 -18.49
C LEU A 122 1.19 -42.84 -19.52
N ALA A 123 -0.06 -42.85 -19.98
CA ALA A 123 -0.61 -43.95 -20.75
C ALA A 123 0.07 -44.28 -22.10
N PRO A 124 0.53 -43.30 -22.91
CA PRO A 124 1.28 -43.58 -24.13
C PRO A 124 2.61 -44.31 -23.87
N ALA A 125 3.28 -44.03 -22.75
CA ALA A 125 4.59 -44.58 -22.42
C ALA A 125 4.51 -45.89 -21.61
N ALA A 126 3.51 -46.02 -20.74
CA ALA A 126 3.38 -47.14 -19.80
C ALA A 126 2.37 -48.22 -20.20
N GLY A 127 1.65 -48.06 -21.32
CA GLY A 127 0.61 -49.01 -21.76
C GLY A 127 -0.55 -49.13 -20.77
N LEU A 128 -0.90 -48.03 -20.11
CA LEU A 128 -1.93 -47.97 -19.07
C LEU A 128 -3.33 -48.04 -19.68
N MET A 129 -4.16 -48.94 -19.17
CA MET A 129 -5.59 -49.05 -19.52
C MET A 129 -6.47 -48.80 -18.30
N TYR A 130 -7.59 -48.10 -18.47
CA TYR A 130 -8.58 -47.90 -17.42
C TYR A 130 -9.53 -49.08 -17.35
N VAL A 131 -9.91 -49.46 -16.13
CA VAL A 131 -10.91 -50.50 -15.89
C VAL A 131 -12.28 -49.85 -15.82
N GLU A 132 -13.20 -50.27 -16.69
CA GLU A 132 -14.58 -49.78 -16.74
C GLU A 132 -15.45 -50.61 -15.78
N PRO A 133 -15.93 -50.06 -14.63
CA PRO A 133 -16.66 -50.83 -13.63
C PRO A 133 -17.94 -51.46 -14.18
N VAL A 134 -18.54 -50.80 -15.17
CA VAL A 134 -19.80 -51.19 -15.83
C VAL A 134 -19.66 -52.46 -16.66
N ALA A 135 -18.45 -52.79 -17.12
CA ALA A 135 -18.14 -53.93 -17.98
C ALA A 135 -17.37 -55.04 -17.24
N LYS A 136 -17.39 -55.05 -15.89
CA LYS A 136 -16.60 -56.00 -15.08
C LYS A 136 -16.77 -57.48 -15.46
N ALA A 137 -17.93 -57.86 -16.00
CA ALA A 137 -18.24 -59.24 -16.38
C ALA A 137 -17.29 -59.81 -17.46
N TYR A 138 -16.60 -58.94 -18.20
CA TYR A 138 -15.65 -59.32 -19.26
C TYR A 138 -14.18 -59.07 -18.87
N LEU A 139 -13.93 -58.64 -17.63
CA LEU A 139 -12.61 -58.20 -17.17
C LEU A 139 -11.51 -59.26 -17.28
N ALA A 140 -11.83 -60.51 -16.92
CA ALA A 140 -10.87 -61.60 -17.02
C ALA A 140 -10.45 -61.88 -18.47
N ASP A 141 -11.42 -61.93 -19.40
CA ASP A 141 -11.17 -62.20 -20.82
C ASP A 141 -10.31 -61.10 -21.44
N ASP A 142 -10.66 -59.82 -21.19
CA ASP A 142 -9.97 -58.67 -21.78
C ASP A 142 -8.55 -58.52 -21.22
N LEU A 143 -8.32 -58.81 -19.93
CA LEU A 143 -6.98 -58.80 -19.33
C LEU A 143 -6.06 -59.87 -19.94
N VAL A 144 -6.60 -61.05 -20.26
CA VAL A 144 -5.84 -62.15 -20.89
C VAL A 144 -5.56 -61.86 -22.36
N GLU A 145 -6.53 -61.26 -23.06
CA GLU A 145 -6.44 -60.90 -24.48
C GLU A 145 -5.46 -59.74 -24.70
N LEU A 146 -5.62 -58.64 -23.96
CA LEU A 146 -4.88 -57.40 -24.16
C LEU A 146 -3.52 -57.37 -23.43
N ARG A 147 -3.37 -58.16 -22.35
CA ARG A 147 -2.17 -58.23 -21.50
C ARG A 147 -1.55 -56.85 -21.20
N PRO A 148 -2.31 -55.94 -20.57
CA PRO A 148 -1.79 -54.62 -20.25
C PRO A 148 -0.56 -54.72 -19.33
N THR A 149 0.37 -53.77 -19.47
CA THR A 149 1.48 -53.59 -18.53
C THR A 149 1.02 -52.91 -17.24
N CYS A 150 -0.02 -52.07 -17.33
CA CYS A 150 -0.59 -51.34 -16.22
C CYS A 150 -2.11 -51.21 -16.37
N VAL A 151 -2.85 -51.35 -15.26
CA VAL A 151 -4.29 -51.09 -15.20
C VAL A 151 -4.60 -50.06 -14.13
N ALA A 152 -5.47 -49.11 -14.47
CA ALA A 152 -5.91 -48.05 -13.58
C ALA A 152 -7.37 -48.22 -13.15
N VAL A 153 -7.63 -48.03 -11.86
CA VAL A 153 -8.99 -47.94 -11.31
C VAL A 153 -9.18 -46.52 -10.79
N ASP A 154 -9.98 -45.72 -11.50
CA ASP A 154 -10.29 -44.36 -11.06
C ASP A 154 -11.32 -44.41 -9.92
N ASP A 155 -11.16 -43.51 -8.95
CA ASP A 155 -11.91 -43.44 -7.70
C ASP A 155 -12.14 -44.84 -7.07
N ALA A 156 -11.05 -45.58 -6.88
CA ALA A 156 -11.05 -46.99 -6.46
C ALA A 156 -11.79 -47.24 -5.12
N HIS A 157 -11.89 -46.22 -4.27
CA HIS A 157 -12.67 -46.22 -3.04
C HIS A 157 -14.17 -46.43 -3.25
N LEU A 158 -14.72 -46.05 -4.41
CA LEU A 158 -16.11 -46.34 -4.80
C LEU A 158 -16.25 -47.75 -5.38
N ASN A 159 -15.14 -48.39 -5.77
CA ASN A 159 -15.09 -49.66 -6.50
C ASN A 159 -14.18 -50.69 -5.81
N LEU A 160 -14.18 -50.78 -4.48
CA LEU A 160 -13.29 -51.66 -3.70
C LEU A 160 -13.41 -53.14 -4.10
N GLN A 161 -14.62 -53.59 -4.46
CA GLN A 161 -14.84 -54.97 -4.92
C GLN A 161 -14.13 -55.26 -6.25
N LEU A 162 -14.17 -54.31 -7.18
CA LEU A 162 -13.49 -54.41 -8.47
C LEU A 162 -11.97 -54.43 -8.29
N LEU A 163 -11.46 -53.62 -7.36
CA LEU A 163 -10.04 -53.62 -7.01
C LEU A 163 -9.59 -54.97 -6.44
N ALA A 164 -10.40 -55.56 -5.54
CA ALA A 164 -10.11 -56.89 -4.99
C ALA A 164 -10.14 -57.98 -6.07
N GLU A 165 -11.08 -57.88 -7.01
CA GLU A 165 -11.20 -58.79 -8.15
C GLU A 165 -9.98 -58.73 -9.08
N LEU A 166 -9.43 -57.53 -9.36
CA LEU A 166 -8.18 -57.37 -10.11
C LEU A 166 -6.99 -58.06 -9.43
N VAL A 167 -6.83 -57.84 -8.12
CA VAL A 167 -5.76 -58.49 -7.35
C VAL A 167 -5.87 -60.02 -7.41
N LEU A 168 -7.10 -60.53 -7.30
CA LEU A 168 -7.40 -61.96 -7.37
C LEU A 168 -7.12 -62.53 -8.78
N LEU A 169 -7.60 -61.86 -9.84
CA LEU A 169 -7.37 -62.27 -11.23
C LEU A 169 -5.89 -62.25 -11.60
N ARG A 170 -5.14 -61.24 -11.15
CA ARG A 170 -3.68 -61.17 -11.35
C ARG A 170 -2.98 -62.41 -10.81
N GLY A 171 -3.37 -62.86 -9.62
CA GLY A 171 -2.82 -64.04 -8.97
C GLY A 171 -3.27 -65.37 -9.58
N GLN A 172 -4.56 -65.50 -9.91
CA GLN A 172 -5.14 -66.74 -10.46
C GLN A 172 -4.70 -67.03 -11.90
N GLU A 173 -4.65 -66.00 -12.74
CA GLU A 173 -4.32 -66.12 -14.17
C GLU A 173 -2.83 -65.91 -14.49
N GLY A 174 -1.99 -65.65 -13.46
CA GLY A 174 -0.55 -65.48 -13.61
C GLY A 174 -0.15 -64.25 -14.44
N LEU A 175 -0.91 -63.17 -14.34
CA LEU A 175 -0.68 -61.93 -15.08
C LEU A 175 0.36 -61.04 -14.37
N SER A 176 1.06 -60.18 -15.11
CA SER A 176 2.23 -59.41 -14.62
C SER A 176 2.04 -57.89 -14.62
N TYR A 177 0.79 -57.41 -14.60
CA TYR A 177 0.49 -55.99 -14.62
C TYR A 177 0.61 -55.32 -13.24
N SER A 178 0.94 -54.03 -13.25
CA SER A 178 0.85 -53.15 -12.07
C SER A 178 -0.56 -52.52 -11.97
N ILE A 179 -1.04 -52.31 -10.76
CA ILE A 179 -2.33 -51.67 -10.48
C ILE A 179 -2.09 -50.24 -10.00
N VAL A 180 -2.75 -49.28 -10.66
CA VAL A 180 -2.79 -47.88 -10.23
C VAL A 180 -4.20 -47.56 -9.73
N ALA A 181 -4.36 -47.48 -8.41
CA ALA A 181 -5.62 -47.08 -7.79
C ALA A 181 -5.59 -45.57 -7.51
N THR A 182 -6.61 -44.82 -7.94
CA THR A 182 -6.77 -43.43 -7.49
C THR A 182 -7.73 -43.36 -6.30
N GLY A 183 -7.46 -42.46 -5.37
CA GLY A 183 -8.28 -42.32 -4.17
C GLY A 183 -8.20 -40.94 -3.55
N TRP A 184 -9.13 -40.67 -2.64
CA TRP A 184 -9.11 -39.45 -1.83
C TRP A 184 -8.38 -39.71 -0.49
N PRO A 185 -7.93 -38.66 0.20
CA PRO A 185 -7.14 -38.81 1.42
C PRO A 185 -7.81 -39.64 2.54
N ASP A 186 -9.13 -39.58 2.68
CA ASP A 186 -9.89 -40.35 3.69
C ASP A 186 -10.05 -41.83 3.35
N SER A 187 -9.86 -42.18 2.08
CA SER A 187 -10.12 -43.52 1.55
C SER A 187 -8.84 -44.36 1.43
N VAL A 188 -7.68 -43.77 1.78
CA VAL A 188 -6.36 -44.39 1.69
C VAL A 188 -6.31 -45.72 2.45
N GLN A 189 -6.85 -45.73 3.68
CA GLN A 189 -6.83 -46.92 4.52
C GLN A 189 -7.67 -48.07 3.93
N GLN A 190 -8.86 -47.77 3.40
CA GLN A 190 -9.74 -48.76 2.77
C GLN A 190 -9.12 -49.36 1.51
N ILE A 191 -8.43 -48.55 0.69
CA ILE A 191 -7.74 -49.03 -0.50
C ILE A 191 -6.50 -49.85 -0.11
N ALA A 192 -5.75 -49.41 0.91
CA ALA A 192 -4.57 -50.12 1.39
C ALA A 192 -4.89 -51.50 2.00
N GLU A 193 -6.10 -51.71 2.53
CA GLU A 193 -6.55 -53.04 2.98
C GLU A 193 -6.66 -54.05 1.83
N VAL A 194 -7.05 -53.58 0.63
CA VAL A 194 -7.20 -54.41 -0.57
C VAL A 194 -5.88 -54.51 -1.35
N LEU A 195 -5.08 -53.44 -1.35
CA LEU A 195 -3.82 -53.33 -2.10
C LEU A 195 -2.65 -52.92 -1.16
N PRO A 196 -2.24 -53.79 -0.22
CA PRO A 196 -1.33 -53.44 0.87
C PRO A 196 0.11 -53.14 0.44
N THR A 197 0.51 -53.63 -0.74
CA THR A 197 1.84 -53.38 -1.33
C THR A 197 1.90 -52.13 -2.18
N ALA A 198 0.78 -51.41 -2.35
CA ALA A 198 0.76 -50.18 -3.14
C ALA A 198 1.59 -49.08 -2.49
N ARG A 199 2.46 -48.46 -3.30
CA ARG A 199 3.18 -47.26 -2.88
C ARG A 199 2.23 -46.06 -2.92
N PRO A 200 1.98 -45.38 -1.80
CA PRO A 200 1.18 -44.17 -1.81
C PRO A 200 1.99 -43.03 -2.48
N LEU A 201 1.39 -42.39 -3.48
CA LEU A 201 1.89 -41.18 -4.11
C LEU A 201 0.87 -40.06 -3.86
N LYS A 202 1.25 -39.07 -3.05
CA LYS A 202 0.36 -37.95 -2.70
C LYS A 202 0.48 -36.85 -3.74
N LEU A 203 -0.67 -36.44 -4.29
CA LEU A 203 -0.84 -35.33 -5.19
C LEU A 203 -1.45 -34.16 -4.40
N ASP A 204 -0.60 -33.27 -3.91
CA ASP A 204 -1.01 -32.03 -3.25
C ASP A 204 -1.69 -31.07 -4.24
N VAL A 205 -2.18 -29.90 -3.84
CA VAL A 205 -2.59 -28.82 -4.78
C VAL A 205 -1.36 -28.21 -5.47
N MET A 206 -1.54 -27.56 -6.62
CA MET A 206 -0.45 -26.90 -7.36
C MET A 206 -0.16 -25.51 -6.78
N PRO A 207 1.11 -25.09 -6.78
CA PRO A 207 1.50 -23.69 -6.58
C PRO A 207 0.76 -22.75 -7.53
N ARG A 208 0.51 -21.53 -7.05
CA ARG A 208 -0.26 -20.50 -7.75
C ARG A 208 0.41 -20.05 -9.05
N ASP A 209 1.73 -20.00 -9.09
CA ASP A 209 2.53 -19.71 -10.30
C ASP A 209 2.42 -20.83 -11.35
N GLU A 210 2.42 -22.10 -10.94
CA GLU A 210 2.19 -23.22 -11.86
C GLU A 210 0.75 -23.22 -12.41
N ILE A 211 -0.26 -22.89 -11.59
CA ILE A 211 -1.64 -22.71 -12.07
C ILE A 211 -1.71 -21.53 -13.04
N ASP A 212 -1.04 -20.43 -12.75
CA ASP A 212 -1.03 -19.26 -13.63
C ASP A 212 -0.40 -19.56 -14.98
N ALA A 213 0.71 -20.31 -15.01
CA ALA A 213 1.30 -20.81 -16.25
C ALA A 213 0.32 -21.68 -17.05
N LEU A 214 -0.49 -22.52 -16.38
CA LEU A 214 -1.57 -23.29 -17.01
C LEU A 214 -2.67 -22.37 -17.56
N VAL A 215 -3.13 -21.37 -16.78
CA VAL A 215 -4.17 -20.41 -17.18
C VAL A 215 -3.74 -19.61 -18.42
N GLN A 216 -2.49 -19.14 -18.45
CA GLN A 216 -1.94 -18.45 -19.61
C GLN A 216 -1.82 -19.37 -20.83
N ALA A 217 -1.40 -20.63 -20.64
CA ALA A 217 -1.32 -21.62 -21.71
C ALA A 217 -2.68 -21.98 -22.32
N LEU A 218 -3.77 -21.81 -21.56
CA LEU A 218 -5.16 -21.94 -22.02
C LEU A 218 -5.65 -20.72 -22.82
N GLY A 219 -4.87 -19.63 -22.86
CA GLY A 219 -5.20 -18.41 -23.60
C GLY A 219 -5.82 -17.29 -22.76
N VAL A 220 -5.92 -17.45 -21.43
CA VAL A 220 -6.38 -16.39 -20.52
C VAL A 220 -5.18 -15.58 -20.04
N THR A 221 -4.94 -14.43 -20.68
CA THR A 221 -3.74 -13.60 -20.43
C THR A 221 -4.01 -12.29 -19.68
N SER A 222 -5.26 -11.83 -19.64
CA SER A 222 -5.64 -10.59 -18.95
C SER A 222 -5.47 -10.71 -17.43
N PHE A 223 -4.97 -9.64 -16.82
CA PHE A 223 -4.66 -9.53 -15.40
C PHE A 223 -5.87 -9.88 -14.52
N HIS A 224 -7.02 -9.24 -14.75
CA HIS A 224 -8.22 -9.42 -13.91
C HIS A 224 -8.81 -10.83 -14.07
N ALA A 225 -8.78 -11.38 -15.28
CA ALA A 225 -9.27 -12.74 -15.52
C ALA A 225 -8.35 -13.77 -14.87
N ARG A 226 -7.02 -13.64 -15.04
CA ARG A 226 -6.03 -14.50 -14.39
C ARG A 226 -6.20 -14.48 -12.87
N ARG A 227 -6.23 -13.29 -12.27
CA ARG A 227 -6.43 -13.13 -10.81
C ARG A 227 -7.69 -13.85 -10.34
N MET A 228 -8.80 -13.62 -11.03
CA MET A 228 -10.08 -14.24 -10.67
C MET A 228 -10.07 -15.77 -10.80
N VAL A 229 -9.44 -16.32 -11.84
CA VAL A 229 -9.31 -17.77 -12.00
C VAL A 229 -8.41 -18.36 -10.91
N LEU A 230 -7.29 -17.72 -10.61
CA LEU A 230 -6.36 -18.18 -9.57
C LEU A 230 -7.00 -18.16 -8.18
N ASP A 231 -7.70 -17.07 -7.84
CA ASP A 231 -8.41 -16.93 -6.56
C ASP A 231 -9.51 -17.97 -6.37
N GLN A 232 -10.16 -18.42 -7.46
CA GLN A 232 -11.21 -19.43 -7.38
C GLN A 232 -10.70 -20.87 -7.53
N ALA A 233 -9.59 -21.07 -8.25
CA ALA A 233 -9.03 -22.39 -8.47
C ALA A 233 -8.37 -22.97 -7.22
N GLU A 234 -7.87 -22.12 -6.30
CA GLU A 234 -7.29 -22.54 -5.01
C GLU A 234 -6.25 -23.67 -5.19
N GLY A 235 -5.37 -23.52 -6.19
CA GLY A 235 -4.32 -24.50 -6.52
C GLY A 235 -4.82 -25.74 -7.28
N ARG A 236 -6.08 -25.82 -7.72
CA ARG A 236 -6.64 -27.01 -8.38
C ARG A 236 -6.67 -26.84 -9.90
N PRO A 237 -5.83 -27.57 -10.67
CA PRO A 237 -5.76 -27.43 -12.12
C PRO A 237 -7.09 -27.79 -12.81
N GLY A 238 -7.83 -28.77 -12.29
CA GLY A 238 -9.13 -29.14 -12.85
C GLY A 238 -10.17 -28.02 -12.73
N TRP A 239 -10.10 -27.20 -11.67
CA TRP A 239 -10.97 -26.02 -11.53
C TRP A 239 -10.48 -24.89 -12.42
N ALA A 240 -9.17 -24.64 -12.47
CA ALA A 240 -8.60 -23.62 -13.35
C ALA A 240 -8.99 -23.83 -14.82
N ILE A 241 -8.90 -25.08 -15.33
CA ILE A 241 -9.31 -25.43 -16.70
C ILE A 241 -10.80 -25.10 -16.94
N LEU A 242 -11.68 -25.57 -16.03
CA LEU A 242 -13.12 -25.31 -16.13
C LEU A 242 -13.44 -23.80 -16.14
N LEU A 243 -12.79 -23.03 -15.28
CA LEU A 243 -12.99 -21.58 -15.18
C LEU A 243 -12.47 -20.88 -16.45
N CYS A 244 -11.34 -21.30 -17.00
CA CYS A 244 -10.79 -20.77 -18.25
C CYS A 244 -11.71 -21.05 -19.44
N GLU A 245 -12.25 -22.27 -19.55
CA GLU A 245 -13.22 -22.63 -20.59
C GLU A 245 -14.44 -21.72 -20.54
N ALA A 246 -15.00 -21.51 -19.35
CA ALA A 246 -16.15 -20.63 -19.19
C ALA A 246 -15.87 -19.16 -19.57
N MET A 247 -14.65 -18.68 -19.33
CA MET A 247 -14.22 -17.36 -19.80
C MET A 247 -14.15 -17.29 -21.33
N LEU A 248 -13.60 -18.32 -21.97
CA LEU A 248 -13.41 -18.37 -23.42
C LEU A 248 -14.73 -18.60 -24.18
N ASP A 249 -15.66 -19.36 -23.60
CA ASP A 249 -16.97 -19.67 -24.18
C ASP A 249 -18.01 -18.54 -23.99
N GLY A 250 -17.60 -17.40 -23.44
CA GLY A 250 -18.46 -16.21 -23.26
C GLY A 250 -19.41 -16.30 -22.06
N THR A 251 -19.12 -17.17 -21.10
CA THR A 251 -19.89 -17.33 -19.84
C THR A 251 -19.14 -16.81 -18.60
N GLY A 252 -18.19 -15.88 -18.81
CA GLY A 252 -17.32 -15.35 -17.75
C GLY A 252 -18.04 -14.70 -16.55
N GLU A 253 -19.28 -14.23 -16.73
CA GLU A 253 -20.12 -13.72 -15.63
C GLU A 253 -20.41 -14.80 -14.56
N LEU A 254 -20.53 -16.07 -14.97
CA LEU A 254 -20.70 -17.20 -14.04
C LEU A 254 -19.44 -17.50 -13.24
N VAL A 255 -18.26 -17.15 -13.79
CA VAL A 255 -17.01 -17.19 -13.06
C VAL A 255 -16.94 -16.01 -12.10
N ALA A 256 -17.25 -14.78 -12.54
CA ALA A 256 -17.25 -13.60 -11.68
C ALA A 256 -18.16 -13.73 -10.44
N SER A 257 -19.33 -14.35 -10.61
CA SER A 257 -20.26 -14.64 -9.51
C SER A 257 -19.87 -15.86 -8.68
N GLY A 258 -18.93 -16.69 -9.14
CA GLY A 258 -18.54 -17.97 -8.51
C GLY A 258 -19.60 -19.09 -8.62
N VAL A 259 -20.71 -18.84 -9.34
CA VAL A 259 -21.82 -19.79 -9.50
C VAL A 259 -21.38 -21.04 -10.24
N LEU A 260 -20.51 -20.91 -11.24
CA LEU A 260 -20.05 -22.05 -12.05
C LEU A 260 -19.39 -23.13 -11.19
N LEU A 261 -18.49 -22.73 -10.29
CA LEU A 261 -17.77 -23.65 -9.43
C LEU A 261 -18.70 -24.25 -8.38
N LEU A 262 -19.63 -23.44 -7.85
CA LEU A 262 -20.64 -23.89 -6.90
C LEU A 262 -21.56 -24.96 -7.50
N ASP A 263 -22.06 -24.78 -8.73
CA ASP A 263 -22.93 -25.77 -9.39
C ASP A 263 -22.22 -27.13 -9.60
N ARG A 264 -20.90 -27.10 -9.85
CA ARG A 264 -20.09 -28.32 -9.97
C ARG A 264 -19.87 -29.01 -8.63
N VAL A 265 -19.52 -28.25 -7.61
CA VAL A 265 -19.33 -28.77 -6.25
C VAL A 265 -20.64 -29.28 -5.67
N GLU A 266 -21.74 -28.56 -5.86
CA GLU A 266 -23.07 -28.96 -5.38
C GLU A 266 -23.50 -30.28 -6.02
N ARG A 267 -23.34 -30.43 -7.34
CA ARG A 267 -23.62 -31.70 -8.03
C ARG A 267 -22.82 -32.85 -7.43
N TYR A 268 -21.52 -32.64 -7.26
CA TYR A 268 -20.62 -33.64 -6.68
C TYR A 268 -20.96 -33.98 -5.22
N LEU A 269 -21.41 -32.98 -4.43
CA LEU A 269 -21.84 -33.18 -3.06
C LEU A 269 -23.16 -33.95 -2.98
N ARG A 270 -24.11 -33.65 -3.87
CA ARG A 270 -25.36 -34.43 -3.98
C ARG A 270 -25.11 -35.88 -4.41
N GLU A 271 -24.10 -36.12 -5.25
CA GLU A 271 -23.71 -37.48 -5.69
C GLU A 271 -22.95 -38.27 -4.60
N SER A 272 -22.29 -37.58 -3.66
CA SER A 272 -21.39 -38.19 -2.69
C SER A 272 -21.86 -38.12 -1.23
N THR A 273 -22.98 -37.43 -0.97
CA THR A 273 -23.64 -37.34 0.35
C THR A 273 -25.17 -37.32 0.19
N ASP A 274 -25.86 -38.22 0.88
CA ASP A 274 -27.34 -38.32 0.86
C ASP A 274 -28.05 -37.25 1.71
N SER A 275 -27.33 -36.25 2.25
CA SER A 275 -27.86 -35.37 3.30
C SER A 275 -27.83 -33.89 2.91
N GLU A 276 -28.98 -33.38 2.48
CA GLU A 276 -29.25 -31.94 2.25
C GLU A 276 -28.95 -31.08 3.49
N LEU A 277 -29.08 -31.67 4.69
CA LEU A 277 -28.75 -31.05 5.98
C LEU A 277 -27.25 -30.74 6.13
N THR A 278 -26.38 -31.55 5.53
CA THR A 278 -24.92 -31.30 5.61
C THR A 278 -24.55 -30.05 4.80
N LEU A 279 -25.18 -29.83 3.64
CA LEU A 279 -25.01 -28.61 2.85
C LEU A 279 -25.56 -27.38 3.58
N ASP A 280 -26.71 -27.51 4.26
CA ASP A 280 -27.29 -26.44 5.08
C ASP A 280 -26.34 -26.03 6.20
N ALA A 281 -25.69 -27.00 6.86
CA ALA A 281 -24.70 -26.72 7.87
C ALA A 281 -23.47 -25.99 7.30
N VAL A 282 -22.94 -26.41 6.14
CA VAL A 282 -21.81 -25.71 5.50
C VAL A 282 -22.18 -24.30 5.09
N ALA A 283 -23.40 -24.06 4.61
CA ALA A 283 -23.88 -22.71 4.30
C ALA A 283 -23.99 -21.84 5.55
N CYS A 284 -24.43 -22.41 6.69
CA CYS A 284 -24.45 -21.71 7.97
C CYS A 284 -23.03 -21.36 8.45
N VAL A 285 -22.09 -22.31 8.35
CA VAL A 285 -20.68 -22.07 8.67
C VAL A 285 -20.07 -20.99 7.76
N ALA A 286 -20.42 -20.98 6.47
CA ALA A 286 -19.99 -19.94 5.52
C ALA A 286 -20.50 -18.54 5.91
N ALA A 287 -21.74 -18.45 6.36
CA ALA A 287 -22.40 -17.21 6.72
C ALA A 287 -21.78 -16.53 7.96
N VAL A 288 -21.32 -17.29 8.95
CA VAL A 288 -20.72 -16.77 10.20
C VAL A 288 -19.19 -16.56 10.14
N ASP A 289 -18.59 -16.64 8.95
CA ASP A 289 -17.13 -16.60 8.74
C ASP A 289 -16.36 -17.75 9.40
N GLY A 290 -16.94 -18.93 9.32
CA GLY A 290 -16.40 -20.12 9.95
C GLY A 290 -16.80 -20.26 11.42
N ALA A 291 -16.88 -21.52 11.84
CA ALA A 291 -17.47 -21.93 13.09
C ALA A 291 -16.45 -22.64 13.99
N ASP A 292 -16.32 -22.19 15.23
CA ASP A 292 -15.67 -22.98 16.28
C ASP A 292 -16.62 -24.06 16.84
N THR A 293 -16.23 -24.71 17.94
CA THR A 293 -17.04 -25.78 18.53
C THR A 293 -18.37 -25.27 19.10
N ASP A 294 -18.40 -24.07 19.66
CA ASP A 294 -19.60 -23.46 20.24
C ASP A 294 -20.55 -23.00 19.13
N ASP A 295 -20.01 -22.41 18.06
CA ASP A 295 -20.76 -22.07 16.86
C ASP A 295 -21.39 -23.32 16.22
N LEU A 296 -20.63 -24.43 16.13
CA LEU A 296 -21.15 -25.69 15.59
C LEU A 296 -22.28 -26.30 16.42
N GLN A 297 -22.31 -26.07 17.73
CA GLN A 297 -23.44 -26.47 18.57
C GLN A 297 -24.71 -25.69 18.18
N ARG A 298 -24.60 -24.38 17.97
CA ARG A 298 -25.72 -23.55 17.49
C ARG A 298 -26.14 -23.95 16.06
N VAL A 299 -25.19 -24.23 15.16
CA VAL A 299 -25.50 -24.74 13.80
C VAL A 299 -26.20 -26.10 13.87
N SER A 300 -25.78 -27.00 14.76
CA SER A 300 -26.41 -28.30 14.99
C SER A 300 -27.88 -28.16 15.38
N GLU A 301 -28.19 -27.24 16.29
CA GLU A 301 -29.57 -26.93 16.71
C GLU A 301 -30.39 -26.33 15.57
N LEU A 302 -29.79 -25.41 14.80
CA LEU A 302 -30.42 -24.71 13.69
C LEU A 302 -30.79 -25.66 12.52
N VAL A 303 -29.87 -26.56 12.17
CA VAL A 303 -30.02 -27.54 11.08
C VAL A 303 -30.84 -28.75 11.54
N GLY A 304 -30.92 -29.01 12.85
CA GLY A 304 -31.64 -30.15 13.41
C GLY A 304 -30.87 -31.46 13.35
N GLN A 305 -29.53 -31.41 13.31
CA GLN A 305 -28.65 -32.57 13.24
C GLN A 305 -27.82 -32.69 14.52
N PRO A 306 -27.70 -33.87 15.16
CA PRO A 306 -26.85 -34.04 16.35
C PRO A 306 -25.39 -33.63 16.09
N LEU A 307 -24.79 -32.87 17.01
CA LEU A 307 -23.44 -32.30 16.87
C LEU A 307 -22.38 -33.34 16.46
N ALA A 308 -22.41 -34.55 17.05
CA ALA A 308 -21.46 -35.60 16.70
C ALA A 308 -21.55 -36.04 15.23
N ILE A 309 -22.76 -36.13 14.68
CA ILE A 309 -22.99 -36.49 13.27
C ILE A 309 -22.59 -35.33 12.37
N LEU A 310 -22.90 -34.08 12.78
CA LEU A 310 -22.50 -32.89 12.05
C LEU A 310 -20.97 -32.79 11.94
N VAL A 311 -20.25 -32.90 13.07
CA VAL A 311 -18.78 -32.85 13.08
C VAL A 311 -18.17 -33.96 12.22
N ASP A 312 -18.73 -35.16 12.23
CA ASP A 312 -18.28 -36.26 11.37
C ASP A 312 -18.55 -35.97 9.87
N SER A 313 -19.69 -35.39 9.53
CA SER A 313 -19.98 -34.90 8.17
C SER A 313 -19.01 -33.80 7.73
N LEU A 314 -18.74 -32.80 8.57
CA LEU A 314 -17.80 -31.72 8.26
C LEU A 314 -16.36 -32.23 8.10
N LYS A 315 -15.93 -33.19 8.94
CA LYS A 315 -14.64 -33.89 8.79
C LYS A 315 -14.52 -34.55 7.42
N ARG A 316 -15.54 -35.29 7.00
CA ARG A 316 -15.60 -35.92 5.66
C ARG A 316 -15.59 -34.90 4.52
N MET A 317 -16.21 -33.74 4.70
CA MET A 317 -16.13 -32.66 3.69
C MET A 317 -14.76 -31.97 3.67
N SER A 318 -14.08 -31.91 4.81
CA SER A 318 -12.73 -31.38 4.87
C SER A 318 -11.71 -32.30 4.22
N THR A 319 -11.82 -33.62 4.40
CA THR A 319 -10.97 -34.60 3.68
C THR A 319 -11.20 -34.58 2.17
N ARG A 320 -12.40 -34.20 1.73
CA ARG A 320 -12.76 -33.94 0.32
C ARG A 320 -12.30 -32.56 -0.19
N GLY A 321 -11.73 -31.73 0.69
CA GLY A 321 -11.18 -30.43 0.35
C GLY A 321 -12.22 -29.37 0.06
N LEU A 322 -13.38 -29.39 0.72
CA LEU A 322 -14.39 -28.33 0.60
C LEU A 322 -14.48 -27.45 1.85
N LEU A 323 -14.01 -28.00 2.98
CA LEU A 323 -13.83 -27.33 4.25
C LEU A 323 -12.39 -27.47 4.71
N GLU A 324 -11.95 -26.54 5.52
CA GLU A 324 -10.69 -26.60 6.23
C GLU A 324 -10.92 -26.37 7.70
N GLN A 325 -10.09 -27.01 8.53
CA GLN A 325 -10.03 -26.71 9.95
C GLN A 325 -8.77 -25.89 10.22
N ARG A 326 -8.95 -24.60 10.53
CA ARG A 326 -7.86 -23.64 10.81
C ARG A 326 -8.01 -23.08 12.20
N SER A 327 -6.95 -23.15 13.01
CA SER A 327 -6.95 -22.61 14.38
C SER A 327 -8.15 -23.06 15.22
N GLY A 328 -8.59 -24.31 15.02
CA GLY A 328 -9.77 -24.88 15.71
C GLY A 328 -11.13 -24.52 15.11
N ARG A 329 -11.19 -23.72 14.04
CA ARG A 329 -12.42 -23.29 13.35
C ARG A 329 -12.60 -23.99 12.02
N TRP A 330 -13.85 -24.32 11.69
CA TRP A 330 -14.26 -24.88 10.40
C TRP A 330 -14.60 -23.76 9.43
N GLN A 331 -13.98 -23.75 8.25
CA GLN A 331 -14.20 -22.73 7.23
C GLN A 331 -14.33 -23.38 5.85
N PRO A 332 -15.32 -23.00 5.02
CA PRO A 332 -15.31 -23.33 3.60
C PRO A 332 -14.15 -22.64 2.91
N LEU A 333 -13.71 -23.19 1.76
CA LEU A 333 -12.73 -22.50 0.93
C LEU A 333 -13.22 -21.08 0.56
N PRO A 334 -12.34 -20.07 0.56
CA PRO A 334 -12.70 -18.68 0.28
C PRO A 334 -13.52 -18.51 -1.01
N ALA A 335 -13.17 -19.25 -2.05
CA ALA A 335 -13.87 -19.27 -3.34
C ALA A 335 -15.36 -19.64 -3.22
N PHE A 336 -15.76 -20.47 -2.24
CA PHE A 336 -17.14 -20.97 -2.10
C PHE A 336 -17.99 -20.19 -1.13
N ARG A 337 -17.37 -19.50 -0.17
CA ARG A 337 -18.09 -18.92 0.95
C ARG A 337 -19.22 -17.99 0.50
N ILE A 338 -18.90 -17.00 -0.33
CA ILE A 338 -19.88 -16.01 -0.79
C ILE A 338 -20.89 -16.61 -1.77
N PRO A 339 -20.49 -17.36 -2.82
CA PRO A 339 -21.45 -18.01 -3.72
C PRO A 339 -22.44 -18.92 -2.98
N LEU A 340 -21.96 -19.69 -2.00
CA LEU A 340 -22.81 -20.58 -1.21
C LEU A 340 -23.86 -19.79 -0.41
N VAL A 341 -23.45 -18.71 0.27
CA VAL A 341 -24.37 -17.86 1.02
C VAL A 341 -25.40 -17.20 0.09
N SER A 342 -24.95 -16.62 -1.02
CA SER A 342 -25.83 -16.00 -2.03
C SER A 342 -26.90 -16.98 -2.53
N ARG A 343 -26.51 -18.20 -2.88
CA ARG A 343 -27.44 -19.21 -3.39
C ARG A 343 -28.38 -19.76 -2.31
N TRP A 344 -27.84 -20.08 -1.13
CA TRP A 344 -28.58 -20.83 -0.10
C TRP A 344 -29.60 -19.99 0.66
N PHE A 345 -29.27 -18.73 0.96
CA PHE A 345 -30.12 -17.84 1.74
C PHE A 345 -30.95 -16.88 0.89
N PHE A 346 -30.44 -16.51 -0.30
CA PHE A 346 -31.05 -15.47 -1.13
C PHE A 346 -31.54 -15.97 -2.49
N GLY A 347 -31.06 -17.13 -2.95
CA GLY A 347 -31.43 -17.69 -4.25
C GLY A 347 -32.89 -18.16 -4.34
N VAL A 348 -33.31 -18.45 -5.58
CA VAL A 348 -34.69 -18.84 -5.92
C VAL A 348 -35.15 -20.11 -5.18
N GLN A 349 -34.26 -21.08 -4.96
CA GLN A 349 -34.51 -22.27 -4.15
C GLN A 349 -33.91 -22.12 -2.74
N ARG A 350 -34.18 -21.01 -2.06
CA ARG A 350 -33.72 -20.81 -0.68
C ARG A 350 -34.18 -21.94 0.22
N THR A 351 -33.23 -22.62 0.86
CA THR A 351 -33.50 -23.68 1.83
C THR A 351 -33.80 -23.09 3.20
N ARG A 352 -33.24 -21.89 3.48
CA ARG A 352 -33.30 -21.21 4.77
C ARG A 352 -33.38 -19.70 4.62
N GLY A 353 -34.13 -19.03 5.48
CA GLY A 353 -34.20 -17.57 5.50
C GLY A 353 -33.02 -16.94 6.27
N TRP A 354 -32.45 -15.85 5.75
CA TRP A 354 -31.34 -15.13 6.39
C TRP A 354 -31.61 -14.73 7.85
N ARG A 355 -32.84 -14.34 8.18
CA ARG A 355 -33.21 -14.00 9.57
C ARG A 355 -32.99 -15.13 10.57
N SER A 356 -33.18 -16.39 10.14
CA SER A 356 -33.01 -17.53 11.04
C SER A 356 -31.57 -17.67 11.53
N ILE A 357 -30.58 -17.27 10.72
CA ILE A 357 -29.18 -17.31 11.15
C ILE A 357 -28.80 -16.07 11.96
N THR A 358 -29.30 -14.88 11.60
CA THR A 358 -29.05 -13.67 12.40
C THR A 358 -29.63 -13.77 13.80
N ASP A 359 -30.80 -14.40 13.95
CA ASP A 359 -31.46 -14.61 15.24
C ASP A 359 -30.70 -15.66 16.09
N ALA A 360 -30.07 -16.66 15.46
CA ALA A 360 -29.31 -17.70 16.16
C ALA A 360 -27.89 -17.25 16.56
N PHE A 361 -27.34 -16.24 15.89
CA PHE A 361 -25.98 -15.72 16.13
C PHE A 361 -25.99 -14.19 16.35
N PRO A 362 -26.69 -13.70 17.39
CA PRO A 362 -26.76 -12.26 17.67
C PRO A 362 -25.39 -11.67 18.01
N ASP A 363 -24.51 -12.48 18.63
CA ASP A 363 -23.15 -12.07 19.03
C ASP A 363 -22.18 -11.92 17.83
N ARG A 364 -22.61 -12.30 16.61
CA ARG A 364 -21.79 -12.33 15.38
C ARG A 364 -22.40 -11.44 14.28
N SER A 365 -23.03 -10.34 14.70
CA SER A 365 -23.74 -9.42 13.80
C SER A 365 -22.83 -8.82 12.73
N ASP A 366 -21.59 -8.51 13.06
CA ASP A 366 -20.65 -7.82 12.17
C ASP A 366 -20.11 -8.77 11.10
N GLU A 367 -19.82 -10.03 11.44
CA GLU A 367 -19.39 -11.06 10.49
C GLU A 367 -20.51 -11.46 9.53
N LEU A 368 -21.74 -11.60 10.07
CA LEU A 368 -22.93 -11.84 9.25
C LEU A 368 -23.18 -10.67 8.30
N THR A 369 -23.09 -9.43 8.79
CA THR A 369 -23.26 -8.23 7.96
C THR A 369 -22.17 -8.16 6.89
N THR A 370 -20.91 -8.41 7.25
CA THR A 370 -19.80 -8.47 6.30
C THR A 370 -20.09 -9.48 5.19
N THR A 371 -20.55 -10.68 5.55
CA THR A 371 -20.87 -11.74 4.59
C THR A 371 -22.06 -11.37 3.70
N LEU A 372 -23.11 -10.76 4.26
CA LEU A 372 -24.25 -10.22 3.52
C LEU A 372 -23.81 -9.17 2.49
N LEU A 373 -22.97 -8.22 2.89
CA LEU A 373 -22.49 -7.15 2.02
C LEU A 373 -21.57 -7.66 0.92
N LEU A 374 -20.69 -8.62 1.22
CA LEU A 374 -19.87 -9.29 0.21
C LEU A 374 -20.71 -10.11 -0.78
N ALA A 375 -21.77 -10.77 -0.30
CA ALA A 375 -22.75 -11.47 -1.14
C ALA A 375 -23.51 -10.50 -2.06
N ALA A 376 -23.96 -9.36 -1.52
CA ALA A 376 -24.61 -8.30 -2.27
C ALA A 376 -23.69 -7.70 -3.34
N ALA A 377 -22.39 -7.55 -3.07
CA ALA A 377 -21.44 -6.99 -4.03
C ALA A 377 -21.10 -7.95 -5.20
N ARG A 378 -21.28 -9.26 -5.02
CA ARG A 378 -20.98 -10.28 -6.05
C ARG A 378 -22.21 -10.83 -6.78
N SER A 379 -23.40 -10.58 -6.25
CA SER A 379 -24.66 -11.13 -6.77
C SER A 379 -25.53 -10.04 -7.38
N GLN A 380 -26.22 -10.36 -8.48
CA GLN A 380 -27.27 -9.50 -9.04
C GLN A 380 -28.67 -9.83 -8.47
N ASP A 381 -28.74 -10.69 -7.44
CA ASP A 381 -30.02 -11.08 -6.85
C ASP A 381 -30.64 -9.92 -6.05
N SER A 382 -31.86 -9.53 -6.43
CA SER A 382 -32.62 -8.49 -5.74
C SER A 382 -32.88 -8.80 -4.26
N ALA A 383 -32.94 -10.07 -3.85
CA ALA A 383 -33.19 -10.46 -2.47
C ALA A 383 -32.04 -10.05 -1.53
N VAL A 384 -30.79 -10.31 -1.92
CA VAL A 384 -29.61 -9.96 -1.10
C VAL A 384 -29.39 -8.45 -1.06
N LEU A 385 -29.60 -7.76 -2.18
CA LEU A 385 -29.52 -6.30 -2.25
C LEU A 385 -30.58 -5.62 -1.36
N ASN A 386 -31.80 -6.15 -1.34
CA ASN A 386 -32.87 -5.64 -0.47
C ASN A 386 -32.56 -5.87 1.02
N GLU A 387 -31.97 -7.00 1.39
CA GLU A 387 -31.57 -7.26 2.77
C GLU A 387 -30.43 -6.33 3.21
N ALA A 388 -29.41 -6.13 2.36
CA ALA A 388 -28.33 -5.17 2.60
C ALA A 388 -28.85 -3.73 2.78
N ARG A 389 -29.80 -3.29 1.94
CA ARG A 389 -30.47 -1.98 2.06
C ARG A 389 -31.33 -1.89 3.31
N THR A 390 -31.95 -2.98 3.73
CA THR A 390 -32.73 -3.03 4.97
C THR A 390 -31.83 -2.84 6.19
N TRP A 391 -30.67 -3.49 6.21
CA TRP A 391 -29.63 -3.23 7.22
C TRP A 391 -29.20 -1.76 7.23
N ALA A 392 -28.83 -1.20 6.08
CA ALA A 392 -28.37 0.19 6.00
C ALA A 392 -29.43 1.21 6.45
N ARG A 393 -30.72 0.96 6.16
CA ARG A 393 -31.84 1.80 6.61
C ARG A 393 -32.21 1.63 8.08
N ALA A 394 -31.84 0.50 8.68
CA ALA A 394 -32.03 0.24 10.10
C ALA A 394 -30.96 0.92 10.97
N LEU A 395 -29.85 1.36 10.37
CA LEU A 395 -28.87 2.21 11.04
C LEU A 395 -29.53 3.53 11.45
N GLY A 396 -29.23 3.98 12.68
CA GLY A 396 -29.71 5.26 13.20
C GLY A 396 -29.04 6.47 12.53
N ASP A 397 -29.00 7.60 13.24
CA ASP A 397 -28.37 8.82 12.74
C ASP A 397 -26.89 8.56 12.38
N PRO A 398 -26.42 8.92 11.16
CA PRO A 398 -25.02 8.78 10.76
C PRO A 398 -24.02 9.36 11.75
N THR A 399 -24.39 10.43 12.46
CA THR A 399 -23.51 11.09 13.43
C THR A 399 -23.19 10.25 14.67
N GLU A 400 -23.94 9.18 14.92
CA GLU A 400 -23.73 8.23 16.02
C GLU A 400 -22.91 6.99 15.60
N TRP A 401 -22.53 6.88 14.32
CA TRP A 401 -21.81 5.71 13.81
C TRP A 401 -20.35 5.68 14.25
N GLY A 402 -19.89 4.52 14.73
CA GLY A 402 -18.48 4.27 15.04
C GLY A 402 -17.67 3.79 13.84
N THR A 403 -16.37 3.57 14.05
CA THR A 403 -15.42 3.10 13.03
C THR A 403 -15.78 1.71 12.46
N GLY A 404 -16.33 0.81 13.29
CA GLY A 404 -16.84 -0.50 12.84
C GLY A 404 -17.99 -0.38 11.83
N THR A 405 -18.99 0.45 12.13
CA THR A 405 -20.12 0.72 11.21
C THR A 405 -19.65 1.34 9.89
N LEU A 406 -18.68 2.27 9.94
CA LEU A 406 -18.10 2.88 8.75
C LEU A 406 -17.31 1.87 7.90
N SER A 407 -16.64 0.91 8.54
CA SER A 407 -15.95 -0.17 7.83
C SER A 407 -16.93 -1.06 7.05
N LEU A 408 -18.09 -1.36 7.64
CA LEU A 408 -19.18 -2.07 6.96
C LEU A 408 -19.84 -1.20 5.86
N MET A 409 -20.02 0.09 6.11
CA MET A 409 -20.56 1.03 5.12
C MET A 409 -19.67 1.13 3.88
N ARG A 410 -18.34 0.99 4.04
CA ARG A 410 -17.38 0.90 2.94
C ARG A 410 -17.61 -0.31 2.05
N LEU A 411 -18.02 -1.45 2.62
CA LEU A 411 -18.40 -2.65 1.85
C LEU A 411 -19.76 -2.46 1.16
N PHE A 412 -20.73 -1.88 1.87
CA PHE A 412 -22.05 -1.56 1.31
C PHE A 412 -21.96 -0.61 0.11
N ALA A 413 -21.08 0.39 0.18
CA ALA A 413 -20.83 1.32 -0.93
C ALA A 413 -20.42 0.62 -2.24
N ARG A 414 -19.90 -0.61 -2.19
CA ARG A 414 -19.47 -1.36 -3.38
C ARG A 414 -20.59 -2.18 -4.04
N THR A 415 -21.78 -2.27 -3.44
CA THR A 415 -22.84 -3.14 -3.95
C THR A 415 -23.50 -2.57 -5.19
N ASP A 416 -23.93 -1.31 -5.15
CA ASP A 416 -24.53 -0.60 -6.27
C ASP A 416 -24.40 0.92 -6.11
N ARG A 417 -24.79 1.67 -7.15
CA ARG A 417 -24.71 3.13 -7.15
C ARG A 417 -25.60 3.80 -6.09
N GLU A 418 -26.77 3.23 -5.78
CA GLU A 418 -27.70 3.79 -4.78
C GLU A 418 -27.11 3.66 -3.37
N ALA A 419 -26.46 2.52 -3.09
CA ALA A 419 -25.74 2.26 -1.86
C ALA A 419 -24.54 3.21 -1.70
N ALA A 420 -23.77 3.44 -2.77
CA ALA A 420 -22.67 4.40 -2.78
C ALA A 420 -23.12 5.84 -2.52
N ASP A 421 -24.26 6.26 -3.10
CA ASP A 421 -24.84 7.58 -2.85
C ASP A 421 -25.31 7.73 -1.40
N PHE A 422 -25.95 6.70 -0.85
CA PHE A 422 -26.37 6.68 0.56
C PHE A 422 -25.16 6.77 1.52
N ALA A 423 -24.13 5.94 1.26
CA ALA A 423 -22.91 5.89 2.05
C ALA A 423 -22.16 7.24 2.00
N ALA A 424 -22.00 7.82 0.80
CA ALA A 424 -21.33 9.09 0.62
C ALA A 424 -22.07 10.26 1.30
N LYS A 425 -23.41 10.32 1.17
CA LYS A 425 -24.23 11.33 1.88
C LYS A 425 -24.08 11.21 3.40
N SER A 426 -24.10 9.99 3.92
CA SER A 426 -23.93 9.72 5.34
C SER A 426 -22.55 10.15 5.84
N ALA A 427 -21.48 9.79 5.11
CA ALA A 427 -20.12 10.20 5.40
C ALA A 427 -19.93 11.73 5.38
N ARG A 428 -20.53 12.44 4.41
CA ARG A 428 -20.51 13.92 4.38
C ARG A 428 -21.22 14.53 5.58
N THR A 429 -22.36 13.99 6.01
CA THR A 429 -23.06 14.43 7.23
C THR A 429 -22.17 14.27 8.46
N ILE A 430 -21.47 13.15 8.56
CA ILE A 430 -20.52 12.88 9.64
C ILE A 430 -19.39 13.93 9.65
N LEU A 431 -18.77 14.18 8.49
CA LEU A 431 -17.65 15.12 8.36
C LEU A 431 -18.03 16.58 8.61
N ARG A 432 -19.28 16.97 8.37
CA ARG A 432 -19.78 18.32 8.66
C ARG A 432 -20.15 18.53 10.13
N THR A 433 -20.33 17.46 10.88
CA THR A 433 -20.74 17.53 12.28
C THR A 433 -19.53 17.81 13.17
N LYS A 434 -19.59 18.89 13.97
CA LYS A 434 -18.53 19.20 14.94
C LYS A 434 -18.54 18.14 16.05
N ARG A 435 -17.38 17.54 16.34
CA ARG A 435 -17.19 16.55 17.41
C ARG A 435 -15.98 16.87 18.28
N PRO A 436 -16.00 16.45 19.56
CA PRO A 436 -14.84 16.60 20.44
C PRO A 436 -13.68 15.73 19.93
N MET A 437 -12.49 16.32 19.86
CA MET A 437 -11.28 15.57 19.52
C MET A 437 -10.91 14.63 20.67
N MET A 438 -10.61 13.37 20.36
CA MET A 438 -10.03 12.43 21.30
C MET A 438 -8.60 12.82 21.61
N ARG A 439 -8.08 12.40 22.77
CA ARG A 439 -6.66 12.57 23.10
C ARG A 439 -6.00 11.21 23.15
N THR A 440 -4.86 11.07 22.48
CA THR A 440 -4.01 9.90 22.68
C THR A 440 -3.50 9.85 24.12
N ALA A 441 -2.95 8.71 24.55
CA ALA A 441 -2.26 8.59 25.84
C ALA A 441 -1.12 9.63 26.02
N TRP A 442 -0.64 10.20 24.90
CA TRP A 442 0.41 11.21 24.83
C TRP A 442 -0.11 12.66 24.69
N GLY A 443 -1.42 12.88 24.87
CA GLY A 443 -2.02 14.21 24.92
C GLY A 443 -2.35 14.85 23.57
N THR A 444 -2.01 14.20 22.46
CA THR A 444 -2.31 14.66 21.09
C THR A 444 -3.80 14.54 20.79
N ALA A 445 -4.42 15.65 20.38
CA ALA A 445 -5.81 15.65 19.96
C ALA A 445 -5.95 15.05 18.54
N TYR A 446 -6.89 14.13 18.33
CA TYR A 446 -7.18 13.51 17.03
C TYR A 446 -8.67 13.23 16.85
N ASP A 447 -9.09 13.05 15.59
CA ASP A 447 -10.42 12.61 15.20
C ASP A 447 -10.33 11.14 14.77
N ASP A 448 -10.99 10.25 15.51
CA ASP A 448 -11.00 8.80 15.25
C ASP A 448 -12.02 8.39 14.18
N ILE A 449 -13.08 9.18 13.98
CA ILE A 449 -14.18 8.88 13.05
C ILE A 449 -13.95 9.55 11.69
N GLY A 450 -13.35 10.74 11.65
CA GLY A 450 -13.10 11.52 10.43
C GLY A 450 -12.37 10.74 9.34
N PRO A 451 -11.21 10.13 9.63
CA PRO A 451 -10.50 9.30 8.66
C PRO A 451 -11.35 8.15 8.10
N ALA A 452 -12.10 7.44 8.96
CA ALA A 452 -12.97 6.35 8.53
C ALA A 452 -14.11 6.83 7.61
N ALA A 453 -14.68 8.02 7.85
CA ALA A 453 -15.68 8.61 6.97
C ALA A 453 -15.08 9.03 5.61
N VAL A 454 -13.83 9.53 5.60
CA VAL A 454 -13.09 9.80 4.35
C VAL A 454 -12.85 8.52 3.57
N GLU A 455 -12.49 7.40 4.22
CA GLU A 455 -12.33 6.10 3.55
C GLU A 455 -13.63 5.60 2.88
N VAL A 456 -14.80 5.89 3.45
CA VAL A 456 -16.09 5.62 2.80
C VAL A 456 -16.23 6.44 1.52
N LEU A 457 -15.92 7.75 1.57
CA LEU A 457 -15.94 8.60 0.37
C LEU A 457 -14.96 8.12 -0.70
N VAL A 458 -13.75 7.71 -0.30
CA VAL A 458 -12.75 7.13 -1.21
C VAL A 458 -13.30 5.88 -1.89
N ALA A 459 -13.85 4.92 -1.12
CA ALA A 459 -14.41 3.71 -1.68
C ALA A 459 -15.58 3.97 -2.64
N CYS A 460 -16.45 4.94 -2.33
CA CYS A 460 -17.52 5.37 -3.23
C CYS A 460 -16.97 5.98 -4.53
N ALA A 461 -15.95 6.84 -4.43
CA ALA A 461 -15.33 7.49 -5.58
C ALA A 461 -14.61 6.49 -6.49
N GLU A 462 -13.84 5.57 -5.92
CA GLU A 462 -13.13 4.50 -6.65
C GLU A 462 -14.09 3.56 -7.37
N ALA A 463 -15.18 3.16 -6.72
CA ALA A 463 -16.10 2.18 -7.28
C ALA A 463 -17.08 2.78 -8.30
N TRP A 464 -17.55 4.01 -8.09
CA TRP A 464 -18.69 4.55 -8.85
C TRP A 464 -18.51 5.98 -9.37
N CYS A 465 -17.44 6.68 -8.98
CA CYS A 465 -17.21 8.09 -9.32
C CYS A 465 -18.46 8.96 -9.13
N ASN A 466 -19.19 8.75 -8.03
CA ASN A 466 -20.46 9.43 -7.78
C ASN A 466 -20.26 10.85 -7.23
N GLU A 467 -21.24 11.71 -7.51
CA GLU A 467 -21.18 13.16 -7.22
C GLU A 467 -20.89 13.45 -5.75
N GLU A 468 -21.62 12.79 -4.85
CA GLU A 468 -21.52 13.02 -3.41
C GLU A 468 -20.13 12.67 -2.87
N ALA A 469 -19.53 11.59 -3.34
CA ALA A 469 -18.20 11.17 -2.91
C ALA A 469 -17.14 12.18 -3.37
N ILE A 470 -17.18 12.56 -4.65
CA ILE A 470 -16.23 13.52 -5.23
C ILE A 470 -16.36 14.88 -4.55
N HIS A 471 -17.59 15.39 -4.37
CA HIS A 471 -17.83 16.65 -3.66
C HIS A 471 -17.37 16.59 -2.20
N GLY A 472 -17.59 15.46 -1.52
CA GLY A 472 -17.10 15.24 -0.16
C GLY A 472 -15.58 15.29 -0.08
N LEU A 473 -14.88 14.60 -0.98
CA LEU A 473 -13.41 14.61 -1.03
C LEU A 473 -12.84 15.99 -1.37
N LEU A 474 -13.48 16.73 -2.27
CA LEU A 474 -13.09 18.11 -2.59
C LEU A 474 -13.33 19.08 -1.42
N ASP A 475 -14.46 18.95 -0.72
CA ASP A 475 -14.75 19.73 0.50
C ASP A 475 -13.68 19.45 1.58
N VAL A 476 -13.33 18.18 1.83
CA VAL A 476 -12.29 17.83 2.82
C VAL A 476 -10.91 18.31 2.37
N GLY A 477 -10.56 18.12 1.10
CA GLY A 477 -9.28 18.55 0.53
C GLY A 477 -9.07 20.07 0.57
N SER A 478 -10.14 20.86 0.61
CA SER A 478 -10.06 22.32 0.76
C SER A 478 -9.65 22.79 2.16
N LEU A 479 -9.77 21.90 3.16
CA LEU A 479 -9.45 22.18 4.57
C LEU A 479 -8.22 21.40 5.06
N ASP A 480 -7.59 20.61 4.19
CA ASP A 480 -6.45 19.76 4.54
C ASP A 480 -5.13 20.45 4.16
N ASP A 481 -4.42 20.95 5.17
CA ASP A 481 -3.15 21.68 4.99
C ASP A 481 -1.93 20.75 4.95
N ARG A 482 -2.11 19.42 5.01
CA ARG A 482 -0.98 18.47 5.00
C ARG A 482 -0.26 18.50 3.64
N PRO A 483 1.07 18.29 3.60
CA PRO A 483 1.81 18.20 2.34
C PRO A 483 1.30 17.06 1.44
N ARG A 484 0.64 17.41 0.33
CA ARG A 484 -0.11 16.46 -0.53
C ARG A 484 0.74 15.29 -1.03
N ARG A 485 1.96 15.57 -1.53
CA ARG A 485 2.87 14.55 -2.09
C ARG A 485 3.39 13.54 -1.06
N GLN A 486 3.43 13.91 0.21
CA GLN A 486 3.94 13.07 1.30
C GLN A 486 2.82 12.26 1.99
N ASN A 487 1.56 12.50 1.62
CA ASN A 487 0.39 11.92 2.28
C ASN A 487 -0.52 11.22 1.26
N PRO A 488 -0.36 9.90 1.01
CA PRO A 488 -1.18 9.14 0.06
C PRO A 488 -2.69 9.20 0.36
N ALA A 489 -3.06 9.33 1.62
CA ALA A 489 -4.45 9.46 2.07
C ALA A 489 -5.05 10.86 1.89
N HIS A 490 -4.32 11.83 1.33
CA HIS A 490 -4.85 13.17 1.09
C HIS A 490 -5.97 13.11 0.02
N PRO A 491 -7.17 13.68 0.26
CA PRO A 491 -8.31 13.53 -0.65
C PRO A 491 -8.05 13.94 -2.11
N LEU A 492 -7.32 15.04 -2.33
CA LEU A 492 -6.95 15.47 -3.69
C LEU A 492 -5.93 14.56 -4.35
N ARG A 493 -5.06 13.89 -3.57
CA ARG A 493 -4.11 12.91 -4.11
C ARG A 493 -4.87 11.69 -4.62
N VAL A 494 -5.85 11.19 -3.85
CA VAL A 494 -6.73 10.08 -4.22
C VAL A 494 -7.51 10.39 -5.51
N LEU A 495 -8.12 11.57 -5.61
CA LEU A 495 -8.82 11.98 -6.83
C LEU A 495 -7.84 12.14 -8.02
N GLY A 496 -6.62 12.60 -7.77
CA GLY A 496 -5.56 12.67 -8.77
C GLY A 496 -5.05 11.30 -9.24
N ASP A 497 -5.01 10.31 -8.34
CA ASP A 497 -4.71 8.91 -8.66
C ASP A 497 -5.83 8.31 -9.53
N LEU A 498 -7.08 8.57 -9.18
CA LEU A 498 -8.23 8.13 -9.98
C LEU A 498 -8.23 8.75 -11.39
N ALA A 499 -7.88 10.03 -11.51
CA ALA A 499 -7.80 10.71 -12.81
C ALA A 499 -6.69 10.13 -13.71
N ARG A 500 -5.54 9.77 -13.12
CA ARG A 500 -4.36 9.29 -13.86
C ARG A 500 -4.24 7.76 -13.90
N HIS A 501 -5.25 7.04 -13.40
CA HIS A 501 -5.20 5.59 -13.24
C HIS A 501 -4.97 4.85 -14.56
N LEU A 502 -3.96 3.99 -14.56
CA LEU A 502 -3.67 3.02 -15.60
C LEU A 502 -4.09 1.62 -15.15
N ASP A 503 -5.12 1.07 -15.77
CA ASP A 503 -5.55 -0.31 -15.55
C ASP A 503 -4.69 -1.27 -16.39
N PRO A 504 -4.24 -2.42 -15.83
CA PRO A 504 -3.36 -3.35 -16.53
C PRO A 504 -3.99 -4.00 -17.78
N ASP A 505 -5.31 -4.08 -17.86
CA ASP A 505 -6.03 -4.71 -18.98
C ASP A 505 -6.68 -3.69 -19.91
N ARG A 506 -7.26 -2.64 -19.35
CA ARG A 506 -8.03 -1.62 -20.08
C ARG A 506 -7.20 -0.42 -20.49
N GLY A 507 -6.01 -0.27 -19.94
CA GLY A 507 -5.19 0.94 -20.11
C GLY A 507 -5.81 2.14 -19.37
N PRO A 508 -5.58 3.37 -19.86
CA PRO A 508 -6.09 4.57 -19.23
C PRO A 508 -7.63 4.64 -19.23
N LEU A 509 -8.22 4.95 -18.07
CA LEU A 509 -9.67 5.08 -17.92
C LEU A 509 -10.13 6.52 -18.20
N PHE A 510 -10.18 6.89 -19.48
CA PHE A 510 -10.48 8.26 -19.92
C PHE A 510 -11.80 8.83 -19.35
N GLU A 511 -12.87 8.03 -19.31
CA GLU A 511 -14.20 8.48 -18.85
C GLU A 511 -14.19 9.00 -17.39
N THR A 512 -13.31 8.44 -16.55
CA THR A 512 -13.14 8.88 -15.16
C THR A 512 -12.75 10.36 -15.09
N ARG A 513 -11.87 10.82 -15.98
CA ARG A 513 -11.43 12.23 -16.04
C ARG A 513 -12.59 13.16 -16.41
N HIS A 514 -13.44 12.73 -17.35
CA HIS A 514 -14.62 13.48 -17.76
C HIS A 514 -15.64 13.63 -16.63
N ILE A 515 -15.91 12.55 -15.89
CA ILE A 515 -16.80 12.54 -14.73
C ILE A 515 -16.24 13.43 -13.60
N LEU A 516 -14.96 13.24 -13.25
CA LEU A 516 -14.28 14.04 -12.21
C LEU A 516 -14.30 15.53 -12.55
N LEU A 517 -13.98 15.88 -13.80
CA LEU A 517 -14.01 17.27 -14.27
C LEU A 517 -15.43 17.86 -14.18
N SER A 518 -16.44 17.10 -14.60
CA SER A 518 -17.85 17.55 -14.54
C SER A 518 -18.29 17.86 -13.10
N HIS A 519 -17.92 17.01 -12.15
CA HIS A 519 -18.23 17.24 -10.73
C HIS A 519 -17.42 18.40 -10.13
N ALA A 520 -16.15 18.56 -10.49
CA ALA A 520 -15.33 19.70 -10.07
C ALA A 520 -15.89 21.03 -10.61
N ILE A 521 -16.33 21.08 -11.87
CA ILE A 521 -17.01 22.24 -12.47
C ILE A 521 -18.31 22.56 -11.75
N SER A 522 -19.13 21.54 -11.46
CA SER A 522 -20.39 21.71 -10.72
C SER A 522 -20.14 22.38 -9.36
N LEU A 523 -19.12 21.92 -8.63
CA LEU A 523 -18.77 22.44 -7.31
C LEU A 523 -18.39 23.92 -7.32
N LEU A 524 -17.59 24.35 -8.31
CA LEU A 524 -17.10 25.73 -8.41
C LEU A 524 -18.24 26.74 -8.63
N ARG A 525 -19.35 26.35 -9.27
CA ARG A 525 -20.48 27.25 -9.56
C ARG A 525 -21.20 27.77 -8.32
N PHE A 526 -21.02 27.14 -7.15
CA PHE A 526 -21.76 27.49 -5.93
C PHE A 526 -20.98 28.34 -4.92
N ASP A 527 -19.64 28.37 -4.99
CA ASP A 527 -18.77 29.11 -4.04
C ASP A 527 -17.42 29.40 -4.69
N LEU A 528 -17.31 30.59 -5.28
CA LEU A 528 -16.28 30.87 -6.29
C LEU A 528 -14.91 31.16 -5.67
N GLU A 529 -14.78 31.97 -4.63
CA GLU A 529 -13.44 32.45 -4.18
C GLU A 529 -12.64 31.40 -3.42
N SER A 530 -13.27 30.63 -2.52
CA SER A 530 -12.55 29.69 -1.64
C SER A 530 -12.16 28.37 -2.31
N ARG A 531 -12.80 28.03 -3.44
CA ARG A 531 -12.69 26.71 -4.08
C ARG A 531 -11.83 26.68 -5.35
N TRP A 532 -11.40 27.84 -5.84
CA TRP A 532 -10.59 27.94 -7.07
C TRP A 532 -9.28 27.14 -7.01
N THR A 533 -8.59 27.13 -5.87
CA THR A 533 -7.31 26.41 -5.72
C THR A 533 -7.51 24.91 -5.88
N VAL A 534 -8.49 24.33 -5.19
CA VAL A 534 -8.83 22.91 -5.28
C VAL A 534 -9.32 22.56 -6.69
N PHE A 535 -10.14 23.43 -7.29
CA PHE A 535 -10.59 23.25 -8.67
C PHE A 535 -9.43 23.24 -9.67
N ALA A 536 -8.52 24.22 -9.59
CA ALA A 536 -7.38 24.32 -10.50
C ALA A 536 -6.43 23.14 -10.36
N GLU A 537 -6.23 22.62 -9.15
CA GLU A 537 -5.46 21.39 -8.93
C GLU A 537 -6.14 20.17 -9.56
N MET A 538 -7.46 20.02 -9.40
CA MET A 538 -8.22 18.96 -10.07
C MET A 538 -8.17 19.06 -11.59
N VAL A 539 -8.22 20.27 -12.16
CA VAL A 539 -7.98 20.51 -13.59
C VAL A 539 -6.58 20.01 -13.96
N GLY A 540 -5.56 20.30 -13.14
CA GLY A 540 -4.21 19.78 -13.32
C GLY A 540 -4.14 18.26 -13.41
N TYR A 541 -4.86 17.53 -12.53
CA TYR A 541 -4.93 16.06 -12.60
C TYR A 541 -5.71 15.55 -13.82
N CYS A 542 -6.90 16.09 -14.10
CA CYS A 542 -7.75 15.62 -15.20
C CYS A 542 -7.11 15.87 -16.58
N PHE A 543 -6.38 16.97 -16.74
CA PHE A 543 -5.70 17.31 -18.00
C PHE A 543 -4.23 16.90 -18.03
N SER A 544 -3.72 16.19 -17.02
CA SER A 544 -2.34 15.70 -17.03
C SER A 544 -2.12 14.77 -18.23
N PRO A 545 -1.04 14.96 -19.02
CA PRO A 545 -0.73 14.04 -20.12
C PRO A 545 -0.26 12.67 -19.63
N SER A 546 0.11 12.55 -18.35
CA SER A 546 0.66 11.34 -17.75
C SER A 546 -0.43 10.41 -17.22
N VAL A 547 -0.08 9.13 -17.18
CA VAL A 547 -0.84 8.06 -16.54
C VAL A 547 0.08 7.22 -15.67
N GLU A 548 -0.44 6.73 -14.55
CA GLU A 548 0.30 5.90 -13.60
C GLU A 548 -0.58 4.75 -13.08
N GLY A 549 0.05 3.62 -12.82
CA GLY A 549 -0.62 2.44 -12.28
C GLY A 549 0.32 1.63 -11.42
N THR A 550 -0.22 1.04 -10.37
CA THR A 550 0.49 0.09 -9.52
C THR A 550 -0.41 -1.11 -9.29
N TRP A 551 0.11 -2.30 -9.57
CA TRP A 551 -0.62 -3.54 -9.33
C TRP A 551 0.33 -4.67 -8.93
N THR A 552 -0.22 -5.62 -8.19
CA THR A 552 0.48 -6.82 -7.75
C THR A 552 0.30 -7.94 -8.77
N ASP A 553 1.37 -8.66 -9.11
CA ASP A 553 1.28 -9.80 -10.03
C ASP A 553 0.25 -10.84 -9.53
N PRO A 554 -0.69 -11.31 -10.37
CA PRO A 554 -1.73 -12.25 -9.95
C PRO A 554 -1.19 -13.58 -9.41
N ALA A 555 -0.03 -14.03 -9.89
CA ALA A 555 0.61 -15.27 -9.50
C ALA A 555 1.55 -15.10 -8.28
N MET A 556 2.15 -13.92 -8.15
CA MET A 556 3.17 -13.63 -7.13
C MET A 556 2.82 -12.36 -6.35
N ALA A 557 2.18 -12.50 -5.20
CA ALA A 557 1.63 -11.36 -4.46
C ALA A 557 2.65 -10.37 -3.87
N ARG A 558 3.94 -10.76 -3.80
CA ARG A 558 5.04 -9.87 -3.39
C ARG A 558 5.69 -9.14 -4.56
N THR A 559 5.26 -9.39 -5.79
CA THR A 559 5.77 -8.74 -6.99
C THR A 559 4.85 -7.58 -7.36
N PHE A 560 5.38 -6.35 -7.27
CA PHE A 560 4.65 -5.14 -7.65
C PHE A 560 5.15 -4.62 -9.00
N THR A 561 4.22 -4.31 -9.89
CA THR A 561 4.50 -3.58 -11.12
C THR A 561 4.11 -2.12 -10.91
N PHE A 562 5.08 -1.23 -11.15
CA PHE A 562 4.86 0.21 -11.24
C PHE A 562 4.96 0.61 -12.70
N ALA A 563 3.89 1.16 -13.25
CA ALA A 563 3.82 1.59 -14.64
C ALA A 563 3.54 3.08 -14.70
N ASN A 564 4.35 3.80 -15.45
CA ASN A 564 4.16 5.22 -15.77
C ASN A 564 4.20 5.39 -17.28
N GLY A 565 3.32 6.22 -17.82
CA GLY A 565 3.20 6.43 -19.26
C GLY A 565 2.59 7.78 -19.61
N ILE A 566 2.41 7.98 -20.91
CA ILE A 566 1.76 9.16 -21.50
C ILE A 566 0.53 8.67 -22.25
N GLU A 567 -0.54 9.44 -22.16
CA GLU A 567 -1.77 9.20 -22.93
C GLU A 567 -1.51 9.08 -24.44
N SER A 568 -2.37 8.33 -25.13
CA SER A 568 -2.33 8.27 -26.59
C SER A 568 -2.59 9.65 -27.22
N ALA A 569 -2.10 9.90 -28.43
CA ALA A 569 -2.33 11.17 -29.13
C ALA A 569 -3.84 11.47 -29.30
N ASP A 570 -4.66 10.44 -29.52
CA ASP A 570 -6.11 10.59 -29.63
C ASP A 570 -6.76 10.96 -28.30
N HIS A 571 -6.36 10.32 -27.19
CA HIS A 571 -6.83 10.70 -25.85
C HIS A 571 -6.39 12.11 -25.48
N LEU A 572 -5.16 12.53 -25.81
CA LEU A 572 -4.70 13.90 -25.57
C LEU A 572 -5.58 14.93 -26.30
N ARG A 573 -5.92 14.69 -27.57
CA ARG A 573 -6.87 15.55 -28.31
C ARG A 573 -8.27 15.53 -27.69
N GLN A 574 -8.70 14.36 -27.23
CA GLN A 574 -10.00 14.22 -26.55
C GLN A 574 -10.03 14.98 -25.21
N LEU A 575 -8.94 14.97 -24.43
CA LEU A 575 -8.81 15.81 -23.23
C LEU A 575 -8.98 17.27 -23.61
N MET A 576 -8.28 17.73 -24.65
CA MET A 576 -8.38 19.11 -25.10
C MET A 576 -9.77 19.52 -25.59
N SER A 577 -10.57 18.57 -26.10
CA SER A 577 -11.98 18.84 -26.42
C SER A 577 -12.84 19.22 -25.20
N LEU A 578 -12.40 18.87 -23.98
CA LEU A 578 -13.07 19.23 -22.72
C LEU A 578 -12.60 20.59 -22.18
N TRP A 579 -11.45 21.11 -22.63
CA TRP A 579 -10.87 22.37 -22.17
C TRP A 579 -11.80 23.59 -22.30
N PRO A 580 -12.64 23.73 -23.34
CA PRO A 580 -13.61 24.82 -23.43
C PRO A 580 -14.52 24.98 -22.21
N ASN A 581 -14.81 23.89 -21.48
CA ASN A 581 -15.62 23.94 -20.26
C ASN A 581 -14.88 24.62 -19.09
N VAL A 582 -13.54 24.50 -19.05
CA VAL A 582 -12.67 25.15 -18.06
C VAL A 582 -12.42 26.60 -18.45
N SER A 583 -12.09 26.84 -19.73
CA SER A 583 -11.78 28.19 -20.23
C SER A 583 -12.95 29.16 -20.05
N ALA A 584 -14.19 28.69 -20.26
CA ALA A 584 -15.38 29.48 -19.99
C ALA A 584 -15.44 30.01 -18.55
N LEU A 585 -15.03 29.21 -17.55
CA LEU A 585 -15.06 29.62 -16.14
C LEU A 585 -13.94 30.61 -15.81
N ALA A 586 -12.76 30.41 -16.39
CA ALA A 586 -11.59 31.26 -16.17
C ALA A 586 -11.79 32.70 -16.69
N VAL A 587 -12.64 32.89 -17.71
CA VAL A 587 -12.94 34.22 -18.30
C VAL A 587 -13.88 35.06 -17.42
N PHE A 588 -14.73 34.45 -16.59
CA PHE A 588 -15.76 35.16 -15.82
C PHE A 588 -15.42 35.37 -14.33
N GLY A 589 -14.36 34.75 -13.80
CA GLY A 589 -14.03 34.78 -12.37
C GLY A 589 -12.77 35.59 -12.03
N ALA A 590 -12.75 36.19 -10.83
CA ALA A 590 -11.51 36.66 -10.21
C ALA A 590 -10.69 35.45 -9.73
N VAL A 591 -9.88 34.87 -10.63
CA VAL A 591 -9.08 33.69 -10.32
C VAL A 591 -7.89 34.05 -9.39
N PRO A 592 -7.72 33.41 -8.23
CA PRO A 592 -6.57 33.65 -7.35
C PRO A 592 -5.23 33.26 -8.01
N ASN A 593 -4.14 33.95 -7.65
CA ASN A 593 -2.81 33.68 -8.21
C ASN A 593 -2.35 32.23 -8.00
N ALA A 594 -2.62 31.65 -6.83
CA ALA A 594 -2.29 30.25 -6.53
C ALA A 594 -3.00 29.27 -7.50
N SER A 595 -4.24 29.57 -7.90
CA SER A 595 -5.00 28.75 -8.84
C SER A 595 -4.47 28.92 -10.28
N VAL A 596 -4.07 30.13 -10.67
CA VAL A 596 -3.39 30.36 -11.96
C VAL A 596 -2.05 29.63 -12.01
N GLN A 597 -1.30 29.58 -10.90
CA GLN A 597 -0.05 28.83 -10.83
C GLN A 597 -0.25 27.33 -11.13
N HIS A 598 -1.28 26.68 -10.57
CA HIS A 598 -1.59 25.29 -10.91
C HIS A 598 -1.91 25.09 -12.41
N MET A 599 -2.58 26.06 -13.04
CA MET A 599 -2.84 26.01 -14.49
C MET A 599 -1.56 26.24 -15.31
N ILE A 600 -0.61 27.05 -14.81
CA ILE A 600 0.71 27.22 -15.44
C ILE A 600 1.53 25.93 -15.34
N GLU A 601 1.52 25.25 -14.19
CA GLU A 601 2.18 23.94 -14.01
C GLU A 601 1.63 22.89 -15.00
N LEU A 602 0.31 22.94 -15.26
CA LEU A 602 -0.30 22.12 -16.31
C LEU A 602 0.24 22.50 -17.71
N VAL A 603 0.29 23.78 -18.07
CA VAL A 603 0.89 24.23 -19.35
C VAL A 603 2.35 23.78 -19.48
N GLU A 604 3.15 23.92 -18.42
CA GLU A 604 4.55 23.46 -18.37
C GLU A 604 4.65 21.96 -18.71
N SER A 605 3.73 21.13 -18.19
CA SER A 605 3.70 19.69 -18.51
C SER A 605 3.39 19.41 -19.99
N TRP A 606 2.48 20.17 -20.61
CA TRP A 606 2.14 20.03 -22.04
C TRP A 606 3.24 20.56 -22.96
N LEU A 607 3.92 21.65 -22.58
CA LEU A 607 5.10 22.16 -23.29
C LEU A 607 6.25 21.16 -23.24
N ARG A 608 6.47 20.51 -22.09
CA ARG A 608 7.45 19.44 -21.92
C ARG A 608 7.14 18.25 -22.83
N LEU A 609 5.87 17.83 -22.89
CA LEU A 609 5.41 16.80 -23.83
C LEU A 609 5.68 17.19 -25.30
N ALA A 610 5.36 18.43 -25.69
CA ALA A 610 5.63 18.95 -27.03
C ALA A 610 7.13 18.90 -27.39
N GLY A 611 7.99 19.17 -26.41
CA GLY A 611 9.45 19.06 -26.52
C GLY A 611 9.96 17.63 -26.68
N GLY A 612 9.10 16.62 -26.57
CA GLY A 612 9.47 15.20 -26.64
C GLY A 612 9.96 14.63 -25.31
N HIS A 613 9.65 15.29 -24.19
CA HIS A 613 10.07 14.87 -22.87
C HIS A 613 8.88 14.26 -22.09
N GLY A 614 8.89 12.94 -21.91
CA GLY A 614 7.96 12.23 -21.03
C GLY A 614 8.32 12.35 -19.54
N GLU A 615 7.40 11.93 -18.68
CA GLU A 615 7.74 11.58 -17.29
C GLU A 615 8.41 10.19 -17.24
N GLY A 616 9.38 10.03 -16.34
CA GLY A 616 10.15 8.79 -16.20
C GLY A 616 10.91 8.40 -17.47
N SER A 617 10.79 7.14 -17.87
CA SER A 617 11.43 6.57 -19.06
C SER A 617 10.51 6.50 -20.29
N ALA A 618 9.38 7.21 -20.29
CA ALA A 618 8.41 7.15 -21.38
C ALA A 618 8.95 7.79 -22.67
N VAL A 619 8.84 7.06 -23.79
CA VAL A 619 9.21 7.55 -25.12
C VAL A 619 8.02 8.28 -25.73
N VAL A 620 8.24 9.52 -26.18
CA VAL A 620 7.19 10.36 -26.78
C VAL A 620 7.18 10.21 -28.30
N THR A 621 6.01 9.94 -28.88
CA THR A 621 5.84 9.87 -30.35
C THR A 621 5.65 11.27 -30.97
N ASP A 622 5.91 11.41 -32.28
CA ASP A 622 5.70 12.69 -32.97
C ASP A 622 4.22 13.14 -32.95
N GLU A 623 3.28 12.19 -32.96
CA GLU A 623 1.85 12.48 -32.84
C GLU A 623 1.49 13.02 -31.45
N GLN A 624 2.09 12.46 -30.39
CA GLN A 624 1.94 12.97 -29.02
C GLN A 624 2.59 14.35 -28.86
N ARG A 625 3.74 14.60 -29.49
CA ARG A 625 4.38 15.93 -29.51
C ARG A 625 3.47 16.97 -30.18
N ALA A 626 2.86 16.61 -31.31
CA ALA A 626 1.93 17.47 -32.01
C ALA A 626 0.68 17.79 -31.18
N ALA A 627 0.08 16.77 -30.54
CA ALA A 627 -1.04 16.95 -29.62
C ALA A 627 -0.65 17.79 -28.39
N GLY A 628 0.55 17.57 -27.85
CA GLY A 628 1.14 18.37 -26.78
C GLY A 628 1.26 19.85 -27.13
N ALA A 629 1.77 20.15 -28.33
CA ALA A 629 1.90 21.52 -28.82
C ALA A 629 0.55 22.21 -29.07
N GLU A 630 -0.45 21.46 -29.55
CA GLU A 630 -1.82 21.95 -29.73
C GLU A 630 -2.49 22.26 -28.39
N GLY A 631 -2.44 21.33 -27.43
CA GLY A 631 -3.02 21.53 -26.10
C GLY A 631 -2.36 22.67 -25.32
N ALA A 632 -1.02 22.75 -25.35
CA ALA A 632 -0.30 23.86 -24.74
C ALA A 632 -0.73 25.22 -25.33
N ARG A 633 -0.95 25.30 -26.65
CA ARG A 633 -1.43 26.50 -27.33
C ARG A 633 -2.81 26.93 -26.85
N ASP A 634 -3.76 26.00 -26.75
CA ASP A 634 -5.13 26.29 -26.36
C ASP A 634 -5.24 26.73 -24.89
N MET A 635 -4.49 26.06 -24.01
CA MET A 635 -4.37 26.46 -22.61
C MET A 635 -3.73 27.85 -22.49
N MET A 636 -2.66 28.11 -23.26
CA MET A 636 -2.01 29.41 -23.28
C MET A 636 -2.93 30.54 -23.77
N SER A 637 -3.76 30.27 -24.78
CA SER A 637 -4.79 31.22 -25.25
C SER A 637 -5.79 31.58 -24.14
N THR A 638 -6.13 30.62 -23.28
CA THR A 638 -7.02 30.82 -22.13
C THR A 638 -6.35 31.62 -21.01
N LEU A 639 -5.08 31.34 -20.72
CA LEU A 639 -4.35 31.99 -19.64
C LEU A 639 -3.85 33.38 -20.02
N HIS A 640 -3.60 33.66 -21.31
CA HIS A 640 -3.00 34.92 -21.75
C HIS A 640 -3.68 36.18 -21.18
N PRO A 641 -5.03 36.35 -21.22
CA PRO A 641 -5.68 37.51 -20.62
C PRO A 641 -5.43 37.64 -19.11
N LEU A 642 -5.33 36.51 -18.40
CA LEU A 642 -5.03 36.48 -16.96
C LEU A 642 -3.58 36.89 -16.66
N LEU A 643 -2.65 36.60 -17.58
CA LEU A 643 -1.23 36.92 -17.41
C LEU A 643 -0.93 38.40 -17.68
N THR A 644 -1.71 39.08 -18.53
CA THR A 644 -1.51 40.52 -18.84
C THR A 644 -1.62 41.44 -17.62
N THR A 645 -2.29 40.99 -16.56
CA THR A 645 -2.46 41.73 -15.30
C THR A 645 -1.60 41.18 -14.15
N ARG A 646 -0.76 40.16 -14.41
CA ARG A 646 0.02 39.43 -13.40
C ARG A 646 1.48 39.22 -13.87
N PRO A 647 2.33 40.26 -13.79
CA PRO A 647 3.69 40.26 -14.33
C PRO A 647 4.57 39.08 -13.87
N GLY A 648 4.47 38.66 -12.61
CA GLY A 648 5.21 37.54 -12.03
C GLY A 648 4.89 36.20 -12.68
N LEU A 649 3.60 35.93 -12.84
CA LEU A 649 3.12 34.74 -13.52
C LEU A 649 3.43 34.78 -15.02
N ALA A 650 3.32 35.97 -15.64
CA ALA A 650 3.71 36.17 -17.04
C ALA A 650 5.20 35.85 -17.25
N LEU A 651 6.08 36.27 -16.35
CA LEU A 651 7.51 35.97 -16.39
C LEU A 651 7.78 34.46 -16.26
N ARG A 652 7.08 33.76 -15.36
CA ARG A 652 7.21 32.30 -15.22
C ARG A 652 6.85 31.59 -16.52
N VAL A 653 5.72 31.95 -17.10
CA VAL A 653 5.25 31.36 -18.37
C VAL A 653 6.22 31.68 -19.50
N GLN A 654 6.74 32.90 -19.58
CA GLN A 654 7.74 33.26 -20.60
C GLN A 654 8.98 32.36 -20.49
N ARG A 655 9.47 32.07 -19.28
CA ARG A 655 10.60 31.14 -19.09
C ARG A 655 10.28 29.72 -19.54
N ALA A 656 9.06 29.25 -19.30
CA ALA A 656 8.62 27.95 -19.78
C ALA A 656 8.57 27.90 -21.32
N LEU A 657 8.11 28.98 -21.96
CA LEU A 657 8.11 29.11 -23.43
C LEU A 657 9.52 29.19 -24.02
N ASP A 658 10.42 29.95 -23.40
CA ASP A 658 11.82 30.04 -23.81
C ASP A 658 12.51 28.66 -23.74
N LEU A 659 12.23 27.91 -22.67
CA LEU A 659 12.74 26.54 -22.52
C LEU A 659 12.13 25.60 -23.58
N ALA A 660 10.85 25.75 -23.90
CA ALA A 660 10.20 24.95 -24.94
C ALA A 660 10.76 25.24 -26.34
N GLU A 661 11.13 26.49 -26.64
CA GLU A 661 11.77 26.86 -27.90
C GLU A 661 13.12 26.14 -28.09
N LEU A 662 13.89 25.99 -27.01
CA LEU A 662 15.13 25.22 -27.01
C LEU A 662 14.91 23.73 -27.31
N TRP A 663 13.73 23.20 -26.99
CA TRP A 663 13.29 21.86 -27.36
C TRP A 663 12.70 21.78 -28.78
N GLY A 664 12.73 22.88 -29.54
CA GLY A 664 12.20 22.98 -30.90
C GLY A 664 10.67 23.11 -30.95
N VAL A 665 10.01 23.43 -29.84
CA VAL A 665 8.57 23.71 -29.82
C VAL A 665 8.33 25.13 -30.32
N ARG A 666 7.64 25.28 -31.44
CA ARG A 666 7.29 26.60 -31.97
C ARG A 666 6.24 27.26 -31.10
N GLN A 667 6.48 28.51 -30.71
CA GLN A 667 5.47 29.31 -30.04
C GLN A 667 4.25 29.55 -30.95
N PRO A 668 3.05 29.77 -30.40
CA PRO A 668 1.86 30.08 -31.18
C PRO A 668 2.01 31.41 -31.94
N ASP A 669 1.95 31.39 -33.27
CA ASP A 669 2.11 32.57 -34.13
C ASP A 669 1.07 33.69 -33.87
N ASN A 670 -0.02 33.38 -33.17
CA ASN A 670 -1.18 34.27 -32.97
C ASN A 670 -1.32 34.86 -31.56
N LEU A 671 -0.41 34.55 -30.62
CA LEU A 671 -0.47 35.15 -29.28
C LEU A 671 0.41 36.40 -29.22
N PRO A 672 -0.13 37.56 -28.75
CA PRO A 672 0.71 38.72 -28.54
C PRO A 672 1.77 38.42 -27.46
N PRO A 673 2.98 39.00 -27.56
CA PRO A 673 4.03 38.76 -26.59
C PRO A 673 3.56 39.19 -25.19
N LEU A 674 3.95 38.42 -24.17
CA LEU A 674 3.70 38.80 -22.78
C LEU A 674 4.55 40.03 -22.44
N GLU A 675 3.91 41.08 -21.94
CA GLU A 675 4.62 42.27 -21.48
C GLU A 675 5.28 41.94 -20.13
N ILE A 676 6.61 41.80 -20.15
CA ILE A 676 7.40 41.56 -18.96
C ILE A 676 7.91 42.89 -18.44
N ASP A 677 7.59 43.18 -17.18
CA ASP A 677 8.11 44.34 -16.48
C ASP A 677 9.66 44.28 -16.46
N PRO A 678 10.35 45.29 -17.03
CA PRO A 678 11.80 45.26 -17.16
C PRO A 678 12.51 45.28 -15.80
N ASP A 679 11.91 45.88 -14.77
CA ASP A 679 12.48 45.88 -13.43
C ASP A 679 12.31 44.52 -12.76
N LEU A 680 11.19 43.83 -13.02
CA LEU A 680 10.97 42.46 -12.56
C LEU A 680 11.97 41.49 -13.22
N ALA A 681 12.19 41.64 -14.53
CA ALA A 681 13.20 40.86 -15.24
C ALA A 681 14.60 41.03 -14.62
N LEU A 682 14.98 42.26 -14.24
CA LEU A 682 16.24 42.52 -13.52
C LEU A 682 16.23 41.95 -12.10
N LEU A 683 15.08 41.94 -11.39
CA LEU A 683 14.98 41.39 -10.04
C LEU A 683 15.13 39.88 -10.02
N VAL A 684 14.63 39.17 -11.03
CA VAL A 684 14.72 37.70 -11.06
C VAL A 684 15.95 37.21 -11.83
N GLY A 685 16.36 37.94 -12.87
CA GLY A 685 17.49 37.60 -13.74
C GLY A 685 17.16 36.53 -14.77
N ARG A 686 18.02 36.38 -15.77
CA ARG A 686 17.96 35.30 -16.76
C ARG A 686 19.29 34.54 -16.72
N ARG A 687 19.23 33.22 -16.82
CA ARG A 687 20.42 32.38 -17.02
C ARG A 687 20.30 31.71 -18.37
N GLU A 688 21.25 31.94 -19.27
CA GLU A 688 21.32 31.18 -20.50
C GLU A 688 22.01 29.84 -20.24
N LEU A 689 21.58 28.77 -20.93
CA LEU A 689 22.12 27.43 -20.72
C LEU A 689 23.63 27.33 -21.03
N GLN A 690 24.16 28.25 -21.84
CA GLN A 690 25.56 28.30 -22.25
C GLN A 690 26.44 29.15 -21.31
N ASP A 691 25.85 29.86 -20.34
CA ASP A 691 26.60 30.72 -19.44
C ASP A 691 27.46 29.89 -18.47
N SER A 692 28.74 30.23 -18.39
CA SER A 692 29.56 29.79 -17.26
C SER A 692 28.97 30.35 -15.96
N ALA A 693 29.12 29.62 -14.86
CA ALA A 693 28.64 30.08 -13.55
C ALA A 693 29.22 31.46 -13.18
N GLU A 694 30.47 31.73 -13.55
CA GLU A 694 31.15 32.99 -13.30
C GLU A 694 30.58 34.15 -14.12
N ASN A 695 30.36 33.96 -15.43
CA ASN A 695 29.77 34.97 -16.30
C ASN A 695 28.34 35.30 -15.85
N TRP A 696 27.57 34.26 -15.50
CA TRP A 696 26.22 34.44 -14.99
C TRP A 696 26.20 35.24 -13.69
N LEU A 697 27.08 34.94 -12.72
CA LEU A 697 27.19 35.70 -11.48
C LEU A 697 27.56 37.17 -11.71
N GLN A 698 28.48 37.44 -12.65
CA GLN A 698 28.87 38.81 -13.01
C GLN A 698 27.71 39.58 -13.66
N GLN A 699 27.01 38.97 -14.61
CA GLN A 699 25.83 39.55 -15.24
C GLN A 699 24.72 39.81 -14.20
N ARG A 700 24.47 38.83 -13.33
CA ARG A 700 23.46 38.94 -12.27
C ARG A 700 23.75 40.10 -11.33
N ALA A 701 25.01 40.27 -10.92
CA ALA A 701 25.43 41.39 -10.08
C ALA A 701 25.23 42.75 -10.78
N ALA A 702 25.49 42.83 -12.09
CA ALA A 702 25.27 44.05 -12.88
C ALA A 702 23.78 44.38 -13.04
N GLU A 703 22.94 43.39 -13.31
CA GLU A 703 21.47 43.54 -13.40
C GLU A 703 20.85 44.01 -12.08
N GLN A 704 21.23 43.39 -10.97
CA GLN A 704 20.79 43.80 -9.64
C GLN A 704 21.19 45.25 -9.33
N ARG A 705 22.41 45.65 -9.74
CA ARG A 705 22.90 47.02 -9.54
C ARG A 705 22.13 48.03 -10.37
N ALA A 706 21.87 47.72 -11.62
CA ALA A 706 21.06 48.58 -12.49
C ALA A 706 19.65 48.78 -11.93
N LEU A 707 19.03 47.72 -11.38
CA LEU A 707 17.73 47.83 -10.71
C LEU A 707 17.82 48.67 -9.43
N ALA A 708 18.84 48.46 -8.60
CA ALA A 708 19.06 49.23 -7.39
C ALA A 708 19.22 50.74 -7.67
N GLU A 709 19.96 51.11 -8.72
CA GLU A 709 20.13 52.51 -9.16
C GLU A 709 18.80 53.14 -9.59
N ARG A 710 17.94 52.39 -10.31
CA ARG A 710 16.60 52.85 -10.69
C ARG A 710 15.69 53.06 -9.48
N LEU A 711 15.62 52.07 -8.60
CA LEU A 711 14.76 52.13 -7.41
C LEU A 711 15.21 53.24 -6.45
N HIS A 712 16.52 53.43 -6.29
CA HIS A 712 17.07 54.54 -5.52
C HIS A 712 16.66 55.90 -6.11
N GLY A 713 16.73 56.05 -7.45
CA GLY A 713 16.34 57.28 -8.15
C GLY A 713 14.86 57.68 -8.02
N LEU A 714 13.97 56.75 -7.61
CA LEU A 714 12.56 57.03 -7.32
C LEU A 714 12.34 57.64 -5.91
N GLY A 715 13.37 57.63 -5.07
CA GLY A 715 13.33 58.10 -3.69
C GLY A 715 12.77 57.06 -2.68
N PRO A 716 12.86 57.34 -1.37
CA PRO A 716 12.65 56.33 -0.32
C PRO A 716 11.27 55.65 -0.33
N TRP A 717 10.20 56.42 -0.52
CA TRP A 717 8.83 55.89 -0.51
C TRP A 717 8.52 55.07 -1.76
N THR A 718 8.63 55.70 -2.94
CA THR A 718 8.27 55.06 -4.21
C THR A 718 9.23 53.94 -4.58
N GLY A 719 10.52 54.06 -4.26
CA GLY A 719 11.50 52.98 -4.44
C GLY A 719 11.19 51.76 -3.59
N THR A 720 10.84 51.95 -2.31
CA THR A 720 10.45 50.84 -1.40
C THR A 720 9.14 50.18 -1.86
N GLU A 721 8.13 50.98 -2.19
CA GLU A 721 6.83 50.49 -2.68
C GLU A 721 7.02 49.64 -3.94
N ARG A 722 7.82 50.15 -4.88
CA ARG A 722 8.14 49.44 -6.11
C ARG A 722 8.90 48.13 -5.85
N LEU A 723 9.87 48.11 -4.92
CA LEU A 723 10.57 46.88 -4.58
C LEU A 723 9.64 45.83 -3.95
N VAL A 724 8.73 46.24 -3.05
CA VAL A 724 7.73 45.34 -2.45
C VAL A 724 6.83 44.73 -3.52
N GLN A 725 6.36 45.54 -4.46
CA GLN A 725 5.60 45.06 -5.61
C GLN A 725 6.39 44.03 -6.42
N LEU A 726 7.64 44.35 -6.79
CA LEU A 726 8.50 43.46 -7.58
C LEU A 726 8.83 42.16 -6.85
N VAL A 727 9.05 42.18 -5.53
CA VAL A 727 9.29 40.97 -4.74
C VAL A 727 8.07 40.07 -4.73
N SER A 728 6.87 40.62 -4.52
CA SER A 728 5.63 39.85 -4.56
C SER A 728 5.39 39.20 -5.93
N GLU A 729 5.64 39.93 -7.03
CA GLU A 729 5.59 39.37 -8.39
C GLU A 729 6.73 38.37 -8.63
N GLY A 730 7.90 38.59 -8.05
CA GLY A 730 9.05 37.68 -8.10
C GLY A 730 8.73 36.33 -7.47
N GLU A 731 8.09 36.31 -6.31
CA GLU A 731 7.63 35.08 -5.64
C GLU A 731 6.65 34.30 -6.51
N ALA A 732 5.68 34.98 -7.14
CA ALA A 732 4.77 34.36 -8.08
C ALA A 732 5.51 33.74 -9.29
N SER A 733 6.66 34.30 -9.68
CA SER A 733 7.53 33.74 -10.73
C SER A 733 8.38 32.54 -10.29
N GLY A 734 8.35 32.18 -9.00
CA GLY A 734 9.18 31.15 -8.37
C GLY A 734 10.50 31.66 -7.78
N ASN A 735 10.70 32.98 -7.67
CA ASN A 735 11.89 33.58 -7.06
C ASN A 735 11.71 33.77 -5.55
N LEU A 736 12.56 33.15 -4.75
CA LEU A 736 12.48 33.20 -3.29
C LEU A 736 13.53 34.11 -2.63
N ASP A 737 14.32 34.86 -3.42
CA ASP A 737 15.40 35.72 -2.90
C ASP A 737 14.90 36.92 -2.06
N GLY A 738 13.61 37.27 -2.19
CA GLY A 738 13.00 38.37 -1.43
C GLY A 738 13.59 39.75 -1.75
N GLY A 739 14.37 39.88 -2.83
CA GLY A 739 15.01 41.13 -3.26
C GLY A 739 16.11 41.65 -2.34
N ARG A 740 16.68 40.80 -1.47
CA ARG A 740 17.70 41.20 -0.48
C ARG A 740 18.91 41.87 -1.12
N MET A 741 19.42 41.33 -2.23
CA MET A 741 20.62 41.89 -2.87
C MET A 741 20.39 43.25 -3.53
N VAL A 742 19.20 43.46 -4.09
CA VAL A 742 18.80 44.74 -4.68
C VAL A 742 18.60 45.79 -3.58
N ALA A 743 17.92 45.43 -2.48
CA ALA A 743 17.75 46.33 -1.33
C ALA A 743 19.10 46.81 -0.77
N ARG A 744 20.05 45.89 -0.58
CA ARG A 744 21.41 46.20 -0.12
C ARG A 744 22.15 47.16 -1.05
N GLN A 745 22.09 46.91 -2.36
CA GLN A 745 22.75 47.79 -3.33
C GLN A 745 22.05 49.16 -3.41
N MET A 746 20.72 49.21 -3.28
CA MET A 746 19.93 50.43 -3.30
C MET A 746 20.28 51.35 -2.12
N LEU A 747 20.48 50.78 -0.92
CA LEU A 747 20.80 51.53 0.29
C LEU A 747 22.25 52.01 0.35
N ARG A 748 23.18 51.29 -0.28
CA ARG A 748 24.55 51.78 -0.49
C ARG A 748 24.64 53.02 -1.37
N LEU A 749 23.61 53.30 -2.18
CA LEU A 749 23.50 54.52 -2.98
C LEU A 749 22.83 55.67 -2.20
N ALA A 750 22.20 55.39 -1.06
CA ALA A 750 21.47 56.39 -0.29
C ALA A 750 22.41 57.33 0.47
N ASP A 751 22.12 58.64 0.40
CA ASP A 751 22.84 59.68 1.16
C ASP A 751 22.67 59.49 2.68
N ASP A 752 21.47 59.11 3.13
CA ASP A 752 21.16 58.73 4.51
C ASP A 752 20.23 57.50 4.52
N PRO A 753 20.71 56.31 4.94
CA PRO A 753 19.88 55.10 5.01
C PRO A 753 18.66 55.23 5.93
N ARG A 754 18.67 56.19 6.88
CA ARG A 754 17.56 56.39 7.83
C ARG A 754 16.28 56.89 7.16
N ASP A 755 16.40 57.57 6.03
CA ASP A 755 15.24 58.06 5.26
C ASP A 755 14.38 56.91 4.71
N TRP A 756 14.94 55.69 4.65
CA TRP A 756 14.29 54.48 4.15
C TRP A 756 13.61 53.63 5.24
N LEU A 757 13.83 53.94 6.53
CA LEU A 757 13.29 53.16 7.66
C LEU A 757 11.76 53.26 7.77
N GLU A 758 11.20 54.47 7.79
CA GLU A 758 9.74 54.64 7.91
C GLU A 758 8.98 54.08 6.69
N PRO A 759 9.42 54.29 5.42
CA PRO A 759 8.84 53.60 4.27
C PRO A 759 8.87 52.08 4.40
N ALA A 760 10.01 51.49 4.79
CA ALA A 760 10.15 50.04 4.91
C ALA A 760 9.21 49.44 5.97
N ILE A 761 9.01 50.14 7.09
CA ILE A 761 8.09 49.71 8.14
C ILE A 761 6.63 49.81 7.67
N ARG A 762 6.26 50.95 7.06
CA ARG A 762 4.88 51.21 6.63
C ARG A 762 4.42 50.32 5.48
N LEU A 763 5.32 50.03 4.55
CA LEU A 763 5.08 49.16 3.39
C LEU A 763 5.43 47.70 3.67
N LYS A 764 5.83 47.37 4.91
CA LYS A 764 6.24 46.05 5.35
C LYS A 764 7.28 45.39 4.43
N SER A 765 8.41 46.07 4.19
CA SER A 765 9.52 45.54 3.39
C SER A 765 10.65 45.03 4.28
N PRO A 766 10.80 43.70 4.50
CA PRO A 766 11.84 43.17 5.37
C PRO A 766 13.24 43.41 4.80
N SER A 767 13.41 43.27 3.48
CA SER A 767 14.71 43.45 2.82
C SER A 767 15.23 44.88 2.92
N VAL A 768 14.39 45.89 2.69
CA VAL A 768 14.80 47.30 2.85
C VAL A 768 15.03 47.64 4.31
N LEU A 769 14.15 47.20 5.22
CA LEU A 769 14.29 47.48 6.65
C LEU A 769 15.61 46.93 7.20
N ARG A 770 15.93 45.68 6.87
CA ARG A 770 17.16 45.01 7.30
C ARG A 770 18.40 45.77 6.89
N ASP A 771 18.54 46.01 5.59
CA ASP A 771 19.75 46.64 5.05
C ASP A 771 19.82 48.14 5.44
N ALA A 772 18.69 48.81 5.67
CA ALA A 772 18.69 50.22 6.12
C ALA A 772 19.18 50.36 7.56
N ILE A 773 18.78 49.43 8.44
CA ILE A 773 19.32 49.34 9.80
C ILE A 773 20.82 49.01 9.74
N TRP A 774 21.21 48.05 8.89
CA TRP A 774 22.61 47.66 8.72
C TRP A 774 23.49 48.86 8.33
N ASP A 775 23.17 49.52 7.22
CA ASP A 775 23.99 50.60 6.67
C ASP A 775 23.99 51.84 7.58
N ALA A 776 22.86 52.17 8.22
CA ALA A 776 22.81 53.27 9.19
C ALA A 776 23.75 53.03 10.38
N ARG A 777 23.84 51.78 10.87
CA ARG A 777 24.75 51.41 11.96
C ARG A 777 26.21 51.37 11.52
N GLU A 778 26.53 50.81 10.35
CA GLU A 778 27.90 50.86 9.81
C GLU A 778 28.41 52.30 9.64
N GLN A 779 27.52 53.24 9.31
CA GLN A 779 27.85 54.67 9.19
C GLN A 779 27.84 55.44 10.53
N GLY A 780 27.61 54.77 11.66
CA GLY A 780 27.54 55.40 12.99
C GLY A 780 26.38 56.37 13.18
N ARG A 781 25.28 56.22 12.43
CA ARG A 781 24.10 57.09 12.51
C ARG A 781 23.18 56.61 13.63
N SER A 782 22.75 57.52 14.50
CA SER A 782 21.74 57.21 15.52
C SER A 782 20.38 56.93 14.88
N ILE A 783 19.80 55.78 15.23
CA ILE A 783 18.46 55.34 14.83
C ILE A 783 17.51 55.52 16.03
N ASP A 784 16.28 56.00 15.78
CA ASP A 784 15.26 56.12 16.83
C ASP A 784 14.76 54.74 17.26
N ALA A 785 15.05 54.36 18.51
CA ALA A 785 14.63 53.08 19.07
C ALA A 785 13.11 52.90 19.09
N ALA A 786 12.32 53.97 19.26
CA ALA A 786 10.87 53.85 19.28
C ALA A 786 10.31 53.40 17.91
N VAL A 787 10.96 53.80 16.82
CA VAL A 787 10.57 53.40 15.46
C VAL A 787 10.86 51.92 15.22
N ILE A 788 12.06 51.46 15.60
CA ILE A 788 12.49 50.06 15.41
C ILE A 788 11.73 49.09 16.32
N LEU A 789 11.44 49.47 17.56
CA LEU A 789 10.67 48.64 18.48
C LEU A 789 9.24 48.39 17.99
N ARG A 790 8.62 49.33 17.27
CA ARG A 790 7.31 49.10 16.63
C ARG A 790 7.38 48.06 15.50
N ALA A 791 8.48 48.03 14.76
CA ALA A 791 8.70 47.05 13.70
C ALA A 791 9.00 45.65 14.26
N LEU A 792 9.68 45.59 15.40
CA LEU A 792 9.96 44.33 16.12
C LEU A 792 8.69 43.61 16.58
N ASP A 793 7.61 44.36 16.85
CA ASP A 793 6.31 43.82 17.26
C ASP A 793 5.49 43.26 16.06
N ASP A 794 5.92 43.47 14.81
CA ASP A 794 5.30 42.88 13.61
C ASP A 794 6.04 41.61 13.19
N GLN A 795 5.33 40.48 13.13
CA GLN A 795 5.91 39.16 12.83
C GLN A 795 6.66 39.11 11.48
N MET A 796 6.22 39.87 10.48
CA MET A 796 6.84 39.87 9.14
C MET A 796 8.15 40.66 9.12
N LEU A 797 8.27 41.69 9.96
CA LEU A 797 9.44 42.57 10.04
C LEU A 797 10.43 42.17 11.12
N ARG A 798 10.01 41.33 12.08
CA ARG A 798 10.79 40.94 13.25
C ARG A 798 12.19 40.44 12.90
N GLY A 799 12.30 39.51 11.95
CA GLY A 799 13.61 39.00 11.49
C GLY A 799 14.49 40.07 10.84
N ALA A 800 13.90 41.00 10.09
CA ALA A 800 14.63 42.11 9.46
C ALA A 800 15.18 43.11 10.48
N VAL A 801 14.57 43.21 11.67
CA VAL A 801 15.10 44.02 12.78
C VAL A 801 16.19 43.28 13.53
N ILE A 802 16.01 41.99 13.80
CA ILE A 802 16.94 41.18 14.60
C ILE A 802 18.27 40.96 13.86
N ASP A 803 18.22 40.46 12.61
CA ASP A 803 19.39 40.08 11.82
C ASP A 803 20.52 41.14 11.77
N PRO A 804 20.26 42.43 11.43
CA PRO A 804 21.32 43.44 11.33
C PRO A 804 21.85 43.85 12.71
N ILE A 805 21.02 43.75 13.76
CA ILE A 805 21.43 44.08 15.12
C ILE A 805 22.43 43.08 15.67
N LEU A 806 22.18 41.80 15.38
CA LEU A 806 23.05 40.70 15.76
C LEU A 806 24.40 40.72 15.02
N SER A 807 24.43 41.26 13.80
CA SER A 807 25.59 41.13 12.91
C SER A 807 26.62 42.27 13.03
N VAL A 808 26.21 43.50 13.36
CA VAL A 808 27.13 44.66 13.48
C VAL A 808 27.96 44.61 14.78
N GLY A 809 27.52 43.84 15.78
CA GLY A 809 28.35 43.45 16.92
C GLY A 809 28.60 44.49 18.00
N GLU A 810 28.22 45.75 17.80
CA GLU A 810 28.24 46.81 18.82
C GLU A 810 27.02 46.72 19.76
N LEU A 811 27.29 46.78 21.07
CA LEU A 811 26.26 46.82 22.12
C LEU A 811 25.92 48.28 22.43
N ASP A 812 25.02 48.86 21.64
CA ASP A 812 24.45 50.19 21.84
C ASP A 812 23.07 50.12 22.53
N PRO A 813 22.47 51.23 22.99
CA PRO A 813 21.17 51.21 23.68
C PRO A 813 20.02 50.59 22.86
N LEU A 814 20.11 50.61 21.52
CA LEU A 814 19.13 49.99 20.64
C LEU A 814 19.30 48.46 20.65
N ALA A 815 20.53 47.97 20.53
CA ALA A 815 20.86 46.56 20.63
C ALA A 815 20.42 45.99 21.99
N GLU A 816 20.73 46.67 23.10
CA GLU A 816 20.28 46.27 24.44
C GLU A 816 18.76 46.14 24.52
N SER A 817 18.02 47.11 23.97
CA SER A 817 16.56 47.12 23.98
C SER A 817 15.95 45.96 23.17
N ILE A 818 16.60 45.54 22.09
CA ILE A 818 16.15 44.44 21.23
C ILE A 818 16.50 43.10 21.87
N LEU A 819 17.71 42.95 22.42
CA LEU A 819 18.14 41.74 23.11
C LEU A 819 17.17 41.38 24.25
N VAL A 820 16.76 42.35 25.07
CA VAL A 820 15.79 42.12 26.17
C VAL A 820 14.41 41.65 25.69
N ARG A 821 14.07 41.86 24.41
CA ARG A 821 12.78 41.49 23.81
C ARG A 821 12.83 40.21 22.97
N LEU A 822 13.96 39.53 22.89
CA LEU A 822 14.06 38.23 22.21
C LEU A 822 13.29 37.16 22.98
N HIS A 823 12.59 36.29 22.26
CA HIS A 823 11.85 35.14 22.79
C HIS A 823 12.23 33.86 22.05
N ALA A 824 11.78 32.69 22.53
CA ALA A 824 12.19 31.38 22.02
C ALA A 824 12.10 31.23 20.50
N ALA A 825 11.02 31.75 19.88
CA ALA A 825 10.83 31.69 18.43
C ALA A 825 11.87 32.47 17.61
N ASP A 826 12.65 33.37 18.23
CA ASP A 826 13.68 34.16 17.53
C ASP A 826 15.01 33.40 17.38
N ALA A 827 15.17 32.25 18.04
CA ALA A 827 16.41 31.47 17.99
C ALA A 827 16.82 31.10 16.56
N GLY A 828 15.86 30.92 15.64
CA GLY A 828 16.14 30.68 14.22
C GLY A 828 16.90 31.81 13.53
N HIS A 829 16.77 33.07 13.99
CA HIS A 829 17.48 34.22 13.41
C HIS A 829 18.98 34.20 13.76
N LEU A 830 19.36 33.55 14.85
CA LEU A 830 20.77 33.43 15.26
C LEU A 830 21.55 32.44 14.38
N GLN A 831 20.87 31.72 13.48
CA GLN A 831 21.48 30.66 12.69
C GLN A 831 22.65 31.14 11.83
N TYR A 832 22.72 32.42 11.49
CA TYR A 832 23.76 33.00 10.62
C TYR A 832 24.94 33.61 11.37
N LEU A 833 24.88 33.74 12.69
CA LEU A 833 25.94 34.38 13.49
C LEU A 833 27.29 33.67 13.38
N HIS A 834 27.27 32.39 13.05
CA HIS A 834 28.48 31.60 12.84
C HIS A 834 29.32 32.00 11.62
N THR A 835 28.78 32.82 10.72
CA THR A 835 29.51 33.27 9.53
C THR A 835 30.54 34.35 9.85
N SER A 836 30.53 34.89 11.08
CA SER A 836 31.54 35.81 11.58
C SER A 836 32.70 35.06 12.22
N ASP A 837 33.93 35.40 11.83
CA ASP A 837 35.15 34.89 12.48
C ASP A 837 35.45 35.58 13.83
N HIS A 838 34.78 36.71 14.12
CA HIS A 838 35.06 37.55 15.30
C HIS A 838 33.94 37.46 16.34
N SER A 839 34.32 37.33 17.62
CA SER A 839 33.39 37.44 18.75
C SER A 839 32.98 38.90 18.97
N THR A 840 31.68 39.16 18.93
CA THR A 840 31.11 40.50 19.14
C THR A 840 30.61 40.68 20.58
N ALA A 841 30.42 41.93 21.02
CA ALA A 841 29.87 42.21 22.35
C ALA A 841 28.43 41.67 22.47
N VAL A 842 27.64 41.81 21.40
CA VAL A 842 26.28 41.26 21.29
C VAL A 842 26.27 39.73 21.43
N LEU A 843 27.16 39.02 20.72
CA LEU A 843 27.25 37.56 20.84
C LEU A 843 27.66 37.11 22.25
N GLY A 844 28.56 37.86 22.89
CA GLY A 844 28.94 37.60 24.28
C GLY A 844 27.78 37.77 25.27
N ASP A 845 26.93 38.78 25.11
CA ASP A 845 25.78 39.00 25.99
C ASP A 845 24.64 38.00 25.74
N LEU A 846 24.48 37.51 24.51
CA LEU A 846 23.53 36.44 24.18
C LEU A 846 23.81 35.14 24.94
N LEU A 847 25.07 34.85 25.30
CA LEU A 847 25.40 33.67 26.13
C LEU A 847 24.74 33.70 27.52
N ARG A 848 24.39 34.89 28.02
CA ARG A 848 23.74 35.08 29.33
C ARG A 848 22.23 35.33 29.21
N HIS A 849 21.66 35.15 28.03
CA HIS A 849 20.26 35.51 27.77
C HIS A 849 19.30 34.63 28.61
N PRO A 850 18.23 35.20 29.22
CA PRO A 850 17.32 34.46 30.09
C PRO A 850 16.54 33.35 29.36
N VAL A 851 16.29 33.52 28.05
CA VAL A 851 15.63 32.52 27.19
C VAL A 851 16.65 31.46 26.74
N VAL A 852 16.33 30.18 26.96
CA VAL A 852 17.27 29.06 26.77
C VAL A 852 17.63 28.83 25.31
N GLU A 853 16.65 28.91 24.43
CA GLU A 853 16.80 28.71 22.99
C GLU A 853 17.75 29.75 22.39
N ILE A 854 17.71 30.99 22.90
CA ILE A 854 18.56 32.10 22.46
C ILE A 854 20.02 31.88 22.88
N ARG A 855 20.28 31.58 24.16
CA ARG A 855 21.65 31.34 24.63
C ARG A 855 22.25 30.05 24.03
N ALA A 856 21.44 29.01 23.85
CA ALA A 856 21.87 27.77 23.20
C ALA A 856 22.28 28.03 21.74
N ALA A 857 21.43 28.73 20.96
CA ALA A 857 21.76 29.09 19.58
C ALA A 857 23.01 29.99 19.50
N ALA A 858 23.19 30.92 20.45
CA ALA A 858 24.39 31.76 20.52
C ALA A 858 25.66 30.95 20.81
N ALA A 859 25.61 29.94 21.68
CA ALA A 859 26.74 29.07 21.97
C ALA A 859 27.24 28.33 20.71
N LEU A 860 26.32 27.93 19.82
CA LEU A 860 26.63 27.21 18.58
C LEU A 860 27.20 28.10 17.46
N ALA A 861 27.24 29.42 17.66
CA ALA A 861 27.88 30.36 16.72
C ALA A 861 29.40 30.45 16.88
N PHE A 862 29.96 29.95 17.98
CA PHE A 862 31.40 29.95 18.24
C PHE A 862 32.13 28.77 17.58
N ARG A 863 33.39 29.01 17.20
CA ARG A 863 34.30 28.03 16.62
C ARG A 863 34.92 27.14 17.71
N VAL A 864 34.14 26.22 18.24
CA VAL A 864 34.60 25.21 19.22
C VAL A 864 34.36 23.83 18.64
N GLY A 865 35.41 23.05 18.40
CA GLY A 865 35.31 21.72 17.80
C GLY A 865 34.99 21.70 16.29
N VAL A 866 34.69 22.85 15.69
CA VAL A 866 34.39 23.02 14.25
C VAL A 866 35.30 24.08 13.63
N PRO A 867 35.51 24.08 12.29
CA PRO A 867 36.40 25.04 11.63
C PRO A 867 35.80 26.44 11.48
N ASP A 868 34.47 26.59 11.48
CA ASP A 868 33.77 27.85 11.18
C ASP A 868 33.05 28.42 12.40
N GLY A 869 33.17 29.73 12.64
CA GLY A 869 32.52 30.44 13.75
C GLY A 869 33.38 31.52 14.39
N ALA A 870 32.80 32.24 15.34
CA ALA A 870 33.53 33.25 16.10
C ALA A 870 34.55 32.61 17.05
N GLU A 871 35.75 33.20 17.17
CA GLU A 871 36.70 32.75 18.20
C GLU A 871 36.15 32.99 19.62
N LEU A 872 36.09 31.95 20.44
CA LEU A 872 35.61 32.05 21.83
C LEU A 872 36.66 32.71 22.73
N PRO A 873 36.40 33.91 23.29
CA PRO A 873 37.34 34.54 24.22
C PRO A 873 37.43 33.74 25.53
N GLU A 874 38.65 33.51 26.03
CA GLU A 874 38.88 32.71 27.25
C GLU A 874 38.06 33.21 28.46
N GLN A 875 37.90 34.53 28.59
CA GLN A 875 37.13 35.16 29.66
C GLN A 875 35.64 34.80 29.65
N ARG A 876 35.10 34.40 28.48
CA ARG A 876 33.68 34.04 28.28
C ARG A 876 33.47 32.53 28.24
N ARG A 877 34.53 31.72 28.40
CA ARG A 877 34.45 30.25 28.33
C ARG A 877 33.42 29.67 29.30
N GLN A 878 33.38 30.15 30.54
CA GLN A 878 32.42 29.66 31.54
C GLN A 878 30.96 29.92 31.13
N GLU A 879 30.68 31.11 30.59
CA GLU A 879 29.34 31.49 30.12
C GLU A 879 28.94 30.66 28.89
N TRP A 880 29.88 30.46 27.97
CA TRP A 880 29.68 29.61 26.80
C TRP A 880 29.40 28.15 27.19
N THR A 881 30.17 27.57 28.10
CA THR A 881 29.97 26.20 28.58
C THR A 881 28.56 26.04 29.16
N ALA A 882 28.11 26.97 30.01
CA ALA A 882 26.76 26.92 30.58
C ALA A 882 25.66 26.97 29.49
N ALA A 883 25.83 27.83 28.49
CA ALA A 883 24.88 27.96 27.39
C ALA A 883 24.90 26.77 26.42
N PHE A 884 26.07 26.20 26.14
CA PHE A 884 26.24 25.01 25.31
C PHE A 884 25.61 23.77 25.95
N LEU A 885 25.77 23.59 27.27
CA LEU A 885 25.16 22.46 28.00
C LEU A 885 23.62 22.49 27.96
N ASP A 886 23.02 23.66 27.81
CA ASP A 886 21.57 23.81 27.63
C ASP A 886 21.10 23.53 26.18
N ALA A 887 22.01 23.40 25.20
CA ALA A 887 21.66 23.15 23.81
C ALA A 887 21.20 21.71 23.58
N SER A 888 19.96 21.54 23.11
CA SER A 888 19.31 20.25 22.83
C SER A 888 18.42 20.36 21.59
N GLU A 889 17.90 19.23 21.10
CA GLU A 889 16.90 19.21 20.03
C GLU A 889 15.64 20.03 20.34
N ALA A 890 15.28 20.14 21.62
CA ALA A 890 14.15 20.94 22.07
C ALA A 890 14.42 22.44 21.99
N THR A 891 15.69 22.86 22.07
CA THR A 891 16.07 24.27 22.16
C THR A 891 16.69 24.82 20.87
N VAL A 892 17.16 23.96 19.96
CA VAL A 892 17.76 24.36 18.67
C VAL A 892 17.11 23.64 17.50
N HIS A 893 16.95 24.36 16.38
CA HIS A 893 16.23 23.89 15.19
C HIS A 893 17.00 24.18 13.89
N GLY A 894 16.67 23.48 12.82
CA GLY A 894 17.22 23.71 11.49
C GLY A 894 18.73 23.49 11.43
N HIS A 895 19.47 24.40 10.79
CA HIS A 895 20.92 24.26 10.61
C HIS A 895 21.70 24.23 11.95
N MET A 896 21.14 24.79 13.02
CA MET A 896 21.77 24.74 14.35
C MET A 896 21.79 23.33 14.95
N GLN A 897 20.86 22.45 14.56
CA GLN A 897 20.92 21.03 14.95
C GLN A 897 22.14 20.35 14.33
N TRP A 898 22.37 20.56 13.03
CA TRP A 898 23.57 20.07 12.36
C TRP A 898 24.84 20.62 13.01
N ARG A 899 24.88 21.92 13.36
CA ARG A 899 26.04 22.49 14.06
C ARG A 899 26.29 21.87 15.43
N LEU A 900 25.24 21.63 16.22
CA LEU A 900 25.37 20.94 17.50
C LEU A 900 26.04 19.57 17.32
N GLN A 901 25.67 18.82 16.27
CA GLN A 901 26.31 17.54 15.95
C GLN A 901 27.80 17.69 15.64
N GLU A 902 28.16 18.65 14.79
CA GLU A 902 29.56 18.84 14.38
C GLU A 902 30.44 19.33 15.54
N ILE A 903 29.91 20.20 16.40
CA ILE A 903 30.58 20.62 17.64
C ILE A 903 30.81 19.40 18.55
N LEU A 904 29.78 18.58 18.78
CA LEU A 904 29.93 17.36 19.59
C LEU A 904 30.95 16.38 18.99
N LYS A 905 30.95 16.16 17.67
CA LYS A 905 31.96 15.34 16.96
C LYS A 905 33.38 15.87 17.21
N GLY A 906 33.57 17.19 17.10
CA GLY A 906 34.85 17.83 17.37
C GLY A 906 35.28 17.73 18.84
N LEU A 907 34.34 17.91 19.77
CA LEU A 907 34.59 17.85 21.21
C LEU A 907 35.03 16.46 21.68
N VAL A 908 34.58 15.37 21.04
CA VAL A 908 35.05 14.01 21.36
C VAL A 908 36.59 13.91 21.34
N SER A 909 37.27 14.67 20.46
CA SER A 909 38.74 14.70 20.40
C SER A 909 39.35 15.88 21.15
N ALA A 910 38.71 17.05 21.13
CA ALA A 910 39.27 18.30 21.65
C ALA A 910 39.05 18.50 23.17
N ASP A 911 37.87 18.15 23.67
CA ASP A 911 37.50 18.24 25.09
C ASP A 911 36.43 17.17 25.41
N PRO A 912 36.87 15.91 25.63
CA PRO A 912 35.95 14.80 25.84
C PRO A 912 35.11 14.94 27.13
N ALA A 913 35.63 15.65 28.13
CA ALA A 913 34.94 15.88 29.40
C ALA A 913 33.73 16.78 29.20
N LEU A 914 33.87 17.87 28.43
CA LEU A 914 32.74 18.74 28.09
C LEU A 914 31.69 18.02 27.25
N CYS A 915 32.11 17.17 26.30
CA CYS A 915 31.20 16.32 25.53
C CYS A 915 30.38 15.43 26.47
N ALA A 916 31.04 14.78 27.45
CA ALA A 916 30.36 13.97 28.45
C ALA A 916 29.43 14.80 29.36
N ASP A 917 29.84 15.99 29.80
CA ASP A 917 28.99 16.89 30.59
C ASP A 917 27.69 17.25 29.84
N TRP A 918 27.77 17.40 28.51
CA TRP A 918 26.58 17.63 27.68
C TRP A 918 25.62 16.45 27.72
N TYR A 919 26.11 15.22 27.50
CA TYR A 919 25.28 14.01 27.60
C TYR A 919 24.67 13.85 29.00
N GLU A 920 25.47 14.06 30.06
CA GLU A 920 24.97 14.00 31.44
C GLU A 920 23.83 15.02 31.65
N ARG A 921 24.01 16.25 31.18
CA ARG A 921 22.97 17.28 31.27
C ARG A 921 21.69 16.86 30.57
N GLN A 922 21.77 16.35 29.34
CA GLN A 922 20.61 15.88 28.58
C GLN A 922 19.89 14.73 29.29
N LEU A 923 20.64 13.77 29.83
CA LEU A 923 20.11 12.63 30.58
C LEU A 923 19.38 13.04 31.88
N LEU A 924 19.78 14.16 32.49
CA LEU A 924 19.14 14.69 33.70
C LEU A 924 17.93 15.58 33.41
N THR A 925 17.88 16.20 32.23
CA THR A 925 16.78 17.08 31.81
C THR A 925 15.66 16.37 31.06
N ASP A 926 15.90 15.16 30.53
CA ASP A 926 14.88 14.35 29.87
C ASP A 926 13.88 13.80 30.91
N THR A 927 12.79 14.54 31.13
CA THR A 927 11.75 14.20 32.14
C THR A 927 10.79 13.09 31.71
N GLY A 928 11.21 12.18 30.81
CA GLY A 928 10.55 10.89 30.66
C GLY A 928 9.24 10.91 29.86
N VAL A 929 9.23 11.50 28.66
CA VAL A 929 8.24 11.13 27.64
C VAL A 929 8.87 10.09 26.73
N PRO A 930 8.49 8.80 26.81
CA PRO A 930 9.03 7.76 25.95
C PRO A 930 8.60 8.02 24.50
N GLY A 931 9.56 8.26 23.60
CA GLY A 931 9.35 8.22 22.16
C GLY A 931 9.23 9.55 21.40
N SER A 932 9.32 10.71 22.06
CA SER A 932 9.26 12.03 21.37
C SER A 932 10.62 12.72 21.18
N GLY A 933 11.67 12.29 21.89
CA GLY A 933 13.04 12.79 21.71
C GLY A 933 13.82 11.86 20.79
N GLY A 934 13.63 12.00 19.49
CA GLY A 934 14.40 11.27 18.50
C GLY A 934 15.82 11.81 18.41
N TRP A 935 16.69 11.50 19.39
CA TRP A 935 18.13 11.84 19.35
C TRP A 935 18.64 11.59 17.93
N MET A 936 19.24 12.58 17.28
CA MET A 936 19.78 12.47 15.94
C MET A 936 20.70 11.25 15.83
N HIS A 937 20.53 10.42 14.80
CA HIS A 937 21.19 9.11 14.70
C HIS A 937 22.72 9.21 14.86
N ASP A 938 23.33 10.23 14.27
CA ASP A 938 24.78 10.51 14.33
C ASP A 938 25.29 10.91 15.73
N VAL A 939 24.45 11.49 16.58
CA VAL A 939 24.85 11.89 17.95
C VAL A 939 24.90 10.66 18.85
N ARG A 940 23.97 9.71 18.68
CA ARG A 940 23.86 8.53 19.56
C ARG A 940 25.12 7.66 19.59
N THR A 941 25.90 7.64 18.51
CA THR A 941 27.08 6.78 18.36
C THR A 941 28.36 7.39 18.96
N LEU A 942 28.42 8.72 19.12
CA LEU A 942 29.62 9.44 19.60
C LEU A 942 30.13 9.00 20.98
N PRO A 943 29.29 8.67 21.97
CA PRO A 943 29.76 8.21 23.27
C PRO A 943 30.68 6.99 23.22
N GLY A 944 30.53 6.13 22.21
CA GLY A 944 31.41 4.97 22.02
C GLY A 944 32.89 5.37 21.80
N SER A 945 33.12 6.55 21.25
CA SER A 945 34.45 7.12 20.93
C SER A 945 35.07 7.94 22.07
N LEU A 946 34.36 8.15 23.19
CA LEU A 946 34.90 8.88 24.33
C LEU A 946 35.98 8.07 25.08
N PRO A 947 36.92 8.74 25.79
CA PRO A 947 37.86 8.06 26.66
C PRO A 947 37.18 7.21 27.74
N ALA A 948 37.85 6.13 28.18
CA ALA A 948 37.29 5.15 29.10
C ALA A 948 36.70 5.74 30.39
N ALA A 949 37.34 6.76 30.97
CA ALA A 949 36.86 7.41 32.20
C ALA A 949 35.50 8.10 32.00
N GLU A 950 35.31 8.80 30.88
CA GLU A 950 34.06 9.52 30.60
C GLU A 950 32.95 8.56 30.15
N ARG A 951 33.28 7.50 29.40
CA ARG A 951 32.35 6.42 29.08
C ARG A 951 31.81 5.75 30.34
N GLU A 952 32.68 5.44 31.29
CA GLU A 952 32.29 4.84 32.56
C GLU A 952 31.39 5.77 33.36
N ARG A 953 31.74 7.06 33.44
CA ARG A 953 30.90 8.08 34.10
C ARG A 953 29.51 8.15 33.48
N LEU A 954 29.41 8.28 32.15
CA LEU A 954 28.12 8.35 31.44
C LEU A 954 27.30 7.08 31.58
N ALA A 955 27.93 5.91 31.50
CA ALA A 955 27.25 4.64 31.69
C ALA A 955 26.62 4.58 33.09
N ARG A 956 27.34 4.97 34.15
CA ARG A 956 26.81 4.99 35.52
C ARG A 956 25.61 5.93 35.70
N ILE A 957 25.59 7.06 35.00
CA ILE A 957 24.47 8.01 35.04
C ILE A 957 23.28 7.43 34.27
N ALA A 958 23.53 6.97 33.03
CA ALA A 958 22.49 6.40 32.17
C ALA A 958 21.82 5.17 32.81
N SER A 959 22.57 4.31 33.52
CA SER A 959 22.03 3.17 34.26
C SER A 959 21.07 3.56 35.40
N ARG A 960 21.13 4.79 35.90
CA ARG A 960 20.26 5.28 36.99
C ARG A 960 19.01 6.03 36.50
N SER A 961 19.01 6.49 35.24
CA SER A 961 17.98 7.40 34.70
C SER A 961 16.76 6.71 34.06
N GLY A 962 16.71 5.37 33.98
CA GLY A 962 15.51 4.61 33.57
C GLY A 962 15.30 4.43 32.05
N TYR A 963 14.06 4.12 31.64
CA TYR A 963 13.70 3.47 30.36
C TYR A 963 14.05 4.20 29.04
N GLY A 964 14.57 5.43 29.08
CA GLY A 964 14.94 6.23 27.89
C GLY A 964 16.42 6.17 27.49
N THR A 965 17.29 5.58 28.31
CA THR A 965 18.75 5.67 28.16
C THR A 965 19.40 4.44 27.50
N TYR A 966 18.62 3.40 27.19
CA TYR A 966 19.14 2.13 26.65
C TYR A 966 19.84 2.29 25.30
N SER A 967 19.37 3.20 24.45
CA SER A 967 20.03 3.50 23.17
C SER A 967 21.42 4.11 23.36
N LEU A 968 21.62 4.90 24.43
CA LEU A 968 22.92 5.45 24.77
C LEU A 968 23.83 4.36 25.36
N LEU A 969 23.30 3.56 26.29
CA LEU A 969 24.03 2.43 26.89
C LEU A 969 24.44 1.40 25.83
N GLN A 970 23.63 1.17 24.80
CA GLN A 970 23.96 0.35 23.63
C GLN A 970 25.27 0.78 22.98
N HIS A 971 25.45 2.07 22.71
CA HIS A 971 26.66 2.57 22.05
C HIS A 971 27.87 2.66 23.00
N ILE A 972 27.64 2.88 24.30
CA ILE A 972 28.73 2.93 25.29
C ILE A 972 29.24 1.52 25.64
N LEU A 973 28.33 0.59 25.93
CA LEU A 973 28.64 -0.74 26.45
C LEU A 973 28.81 -1.78 25.34
N GLY A 974 28.14 -1.61 24.20
CA GLY A 974 28.17 -2.56 23.08
C GLY A 974 29.57 -2.79 22.50
N SER A 975 30.56 -1.95 22.84
CA SER A 975 31.96 -2.09 22.44
C SER A 975 32.95 -2.33 23.59
N ASP A 976 32.49 -2.41 24.85
CA ASP A 976 33.37 -2.48 26.04
C ASP A 976 32.84 -3.49 27.08
N ALA A 977 33.13 -4.77 26.84
CA ALA A 977 32.77 -5.88 27.73
C ALA A 977 33.31 -5.70 29.17
N ALA A 978 34.50 -5.12 29.31
CA ALA A 978 35.14 -4.95 30.61
C ALA A 978 34.42 -3.89 31.45
N LEU A 979 33.96 -2.80 30.82
CA LEU A 979 33.13 -1.80 31.48
C LEU A 979 31.77 -2.38 31.88
N ALA A 980 31.11 -3.10 30.96
CA ALA A 980 29.82 -3.74 31.26
C ALA A 980 29.92 -4.70 32.46
N ALA A 981 30.96 -5.54 32.50
CA ALA A 981 31.20 -6.45 33.63
C ALA A 981 31.35 -5.69 34.96
N ARG A 982 32.19 -4.64 35.01
CA ARG A 982 32.39 -3.84 36.23
C ARG A 982 31.10 -3.21 36.75
N LEU A 983 30.26 -2.68 35.86
CA LEU A 983 29.00 -2.03 36.23
C LEU A 983 27.95 -3.02 36.76
N ILE A 984 27.99 -4.27 36.30
CA ILE A 984 27.14 -5.34 36.84
C ILE A 984 27.68 -5.81 38.20
N GLU A 985 29.00 -6.03 38.32
CA GLU A 985 29.64 -6.47 39.57
C GLU A 985 29.44 -5.50 40.73
N ASP A 986 29.48 -4.19 40.46
CA ASP A 986 29.28 -3.15 41.49
C ASP A 986 27.81 -2.76 41.72
N GLY A 987 26.89 -3.40 40.98
CA GLY A 987 25.44 -3.21 41.11
C GLY A 987 24.90 -1.90 40.53
N THR A 988 25.69 -1.17 39.74
CA THR A 988 25.21 0.06 39.07
C THR A 988 24.28 -0.22 37.90
N LEU A 989 24.52 -1.33 37.18
CA LEU A 989 23.69 -1.80 36.08
C LEU A 989 23.09 -3.16 36.46
N ASP A 990 21.76 -3.23 36.58
CA ASP A 990 21.10 -4.52 36.83
C ASP A 990 21.08 -5.41 35.57
N GLU A 991 20.95 -6.71 35.79
CA GLU A 991 20.94 -7.74 34.75
C GLU A 991 19.90 -7.48 33.64
N ARG A 992 18.73 -6.94 34.01
CA ARG A 992 17.64 -6.66 33.07
C ARG A 992 17.98 -5.48 32.17
N SER A 993 18.52 -4.42 32.74
CA SER A 993 18.97 -3.23 32.02
C SER A 993 20.15 -3.57 31.12
N ALA A 994 21.06 -4.45 31.56
CA ALA A 994 22.16 -4.95 30.75
C ALA A 994 21.68 -5.82 29.57
N LEU A 995 20.59 -6.57 29.75
CA LEU A 995 19.94 -7.31 28.65
C LEU A 995 19.28 -6.36 27.63
N ASP A 996 18.68 -5.26 28.09
CA ASP A 996 18.00 -4.28 27.22
C ASP A 996 18.98 -3.51 26.30
N VAL A 997 20.28 -3.47 26.64
CA VAL A 997 21.38 -2.91 25.83
C VAL A 997 21.59 -3.70 24.52
N LEU A 998 21.25 -4.99 24.49
CA LEU A 998 21.30 -5.77 23.26
C LEU A 998 20.24 -5.23 22.27
N THR A 999 20.68 -5.01 21.04
CA THR A 999 19.94 -4.28 19.99
C THR A 999 18.74 -5.05 19.45
N GLY A 1000 18.61 -6.32 19.84
CA GLY A 1000 17.68 -7.28 19.26
C GLY A 1000 18.10 -7.80 17.89
N HIS A 1001 19.27 -7.40 17.37
CA HIS A 1001 19.87 -7.89 16.14
C HIS A 1001 21.06 -8.81 16.43
N LEU A 1002 21.42 -9.64 15.45
CA LEU A 1002 22.62 -10.47 15.46
C LEU A 1002 23.82 -9.63 14.99
N ASP A 1003 24.50 -8.98 15.94
CA ASP A 1003 25.61 -8.05 15.69
C ASP A 1003 26.80 -8.30 16.63
N GLU A 1004 27.87 -7.51 16.47
CA GLU A 1004 29.07 -7.59 17.31
C GLU A 1004 28.78 -7.33 18.80
N GLY A 1005 27.71 -6.59 19.13
CA GLY A 1005 27.31 -6.33 20.51
C GLY A 1005 26.92 -7.60 21.26
N VAL A 1006 26.34 -8.58 20.56
CA VAL A 1006 26.03 -9.91 21.11
C VAL A 1006 27.31 -10.66 21.46
N GLU A 1007 28.34 -10.57 20.62
CA GLU A 1007 29.62 -11.23 20.83
C GLU A 1007 30.36 -10.68 22.06
N ILE A 1008 30.24 -9.36 22.28
CA ILE A 1008 30.91 -8.63 23.35
C ILE A 1008 30.17 -8.78 24.67
N LEU A 1009 28.85 -8.55 24.69
CA LEU A 1009 28.06 -8.51 25.93
C LEU A 1009 27.48 -9.86 26.33
N GLY A 1010 27.21 -10.75 25.37
CA GLY A 1010 26.62 -12.06 25.63
C GLY A 1010 27.40 -12.89 26.68
N PRO A 1011 28.73 -13.05 26.55
CA PRO A 1011 29.53 -13.77 27.53
C PRO A 1011 29.52 -13.13 28.92
N VAL A 1012 29.50 -11.79 28.98
CA VAL A 1012 29.45 -11.02 30.24
C VAL A 1012 28.14 -11.27 30.97
N LEU A 1013 27.01 -11.22 30.26
CA LEU A 1013 25.68 -11.49 30.84
C LEU A 1013 25.59 -12.91 31.40
N LEU A 1014 26.09 -13.91 30.67
CA LEU A 1014 26.10 -15.31 31.13
C LEU A 1014 26.97 -15.51 32.37
N ALA A 1015 28.15 -14.89 32.42
CA ALA A 1015 29.05 -14.97 33.56
C ALA A 1015 28.44 -14.37 34.84
N HIS A 1016 27.53 -13.40 34.70
CA HIS A 1016 26.85 -12.74 35.80
C HIS A 1016 25.47 -13.33 36.13
N GLY A 1017 25.15 -14.53 35.60
CA GLY A 1017 23.97 -15.29 36.01
C GLY A 1017 22.69 -15.01 35.21
N VAL A 1018 22.75 -14.17 34.16
CA VAL A 1018 21.61 -13.99 33.25
C VAL A 1018 21.30 -15.32 32.56
N PRO A 1019 20.07 -15.84 32.64
CA PRO A 1019 19.75 -17.12 32.03
C PRO A 1019 19.93 -17.08 30.51
N ALA A 1020 20.58 -18.10 29.95
CA ALA A 1020 20.84 -18.19 28.51
C ALA A 1020 19.57 -18.02 27.65
N ALA A 1021 18.42 -18.51 28.14
CA ALA A 1021 17.12 -18.36 27.48
C ALA A 1021 16.66 -16.89 27.35
N GLN A 1022 17.00 -16.02 28.30
CA GLN A 1022 16.64 -14.60 28.24
C GLN A 1022 17.51 -13.86 27.21
N VAL A 1023 18.81 -14.18 27.17
CA VAL A 1023 19.73 -13.66 26.16
C VAL A 1023 19.29 -14.09 24.76
N ALA A 1024 18.99 -15.38 24.56
CA ALA A 1024 18.51 -15.94 23.30
C ALA A 1024 17.24 -15.22 22.81
N ARG A 1025 16.23 -15.06 23.69
CA ARG A 1025 15.00 -14.35 23.34
C ARG A 1025 15.26 -12.89 22.93
N ARG A 1026 16.20 -12.22 23.58
CA ARG A 1026 16.51 -10.82 23.29
C ARG A 1026 17.17 -10.65 21.93
N ILE A 1027 18.21 -11.44 21.62
CA ILE A 1027 18.96 -11.30 20.36
C ILE A 1027 18.15 -11.69 19.11
N CYS A 1028 17.06 -12.45 19.28
CA CYS A 1028 16.14 -12.82 18.22
C CYS A 1028 14.83 -12.01 18.22
N SER A 1029 14.74 -10.93 19.01
CA SER A 1029 13.49 -10.16 19.16
C SER A 1029 13.15 -9.24 17.99
N HIS A 1030 14.10 -8.95 17.10
CA HIS A 1030 13.88 -8.12 15.93
C HIS A 1030 14.59 -8.68 14.69
N ARG A 1031 13.87 -8.76 13.57
CA ARG A 1031 14.41 -9.15 12.26
C ARG A 1031 13.93 -8.18 11.19
N GLN A 1032 14.84 -7.75 10.33
CA GLN A 1032 14.52 -7.07 9.07
C GLN A 1032 14.98 -7.94 7.91
N TRP A 1033 14.13 -8.15 6.92
CA TRP A 1033 14.47 -8.95 5.75
C TRP A 1033 13.70 -8.49 4.51
N THR A 1034 14.18 -8.91 3.34
CA THR A 1034 13.50 -8.78 2.07
C THR A 1034 13.49 -10.14 1.37
N GLY A 1035 12.34 -10.54 0.82
CA GLY A 1035 12.16 -11.87 0.21
C GLY A 1035 11.57 -12.91 1.18
N ASN A 1036 11.99 -14.16 1.03
CA ASN A 1036 11.52 -15.28 1.86
C ASN A 1036 12.07 -15.17 3.29
N GLU A 1037 11.17 -15.24 4.28
CA GLU A 1037 11.54 -15.21 5.69
C GLU A 1037 12.39 -16.42 6.07
N SER A 1038 12.12 -17.59 5.49
CA SER A 1038 12.89 -18.82 5.68
C SER A 1038 14.36 -18.67 5.27
N ALA A 1039 14.65 -17.84 4.26
CA ALA A 1039 16.02 -17.54 3.86
C ALA A 1039 16.74 -16.67 4.90
N ALA A 1040 16.04 -15.68 5.47
CA ALA A 1040 16.56 -14.85 6.55
C ALA A 1040 16.80 -15.68 7.82
N ILE A 1041 15.85 -16.53 8.21
CA ILE A 1041 16.00 -17.44 9.37
C ILE A 1041 17.18 -18.40 9.16
N LYS A 1042 17.36 -18.95 7.95
CA LYS A 1042 18.54 -19.79 7.64
C LYS A 1042 19.85 -19.02 7.79
N ALA A 1043 19.88 -17.75 7.41
CA ALA A 1043 21.05 -16.89 7.62
C ALA A 1043 21.32 -16.65 9.11
N ASP A 1044 20.27 -16.41 9.91
CA ASP A 1044 20.37 -16.26 11.36
C ASP A 1044 20.90 -17.54 12.02
N ILE A 1045 20.38 -18.71 11.64
CA ILE A 1045 20.87 -20.02 12.12
C ILE A 1045 22.34 -20.23 11.74
N ALA A 1046 22.74 -19.86 10.51
CA ALA A 1046 24.13 -19.96 10.09
C ALA A 1046 25.05 -19.06 10.93
N TRP A 1047 24.62 -17.82 11.20
CA TRP A 1047 25.35 -16.89 12.05
C TRP A 1047 25.48 -17.40 13.50
N LEU A 1048 24.40 -17.96 14.07
CA LEU A 1048 24.42 -18.52 15.43
C LEU A 1048 25.33 -19.75 15.54
N ASN A 1049 25.37 -20.60 14.51
CA ASN A 1049 26.30 -21.73 14.46
C ASN A 1049 27.76 -21.25 14.41
N ASP A 1050 28.07 -20.27 13.55
CA ASP A 1050 29.40 -19.66 13.48
C ASP A 1050 29.80 -18.99 14.81
N LEU A 1051 28.86 -18.29 15.47
CA LEU A 1051 29.07 -17.71 16.80
C LEU A 1051 29.42 -18.77 17.84
N ALA A 1052 28.74 -19.92 17.83
CA ALA A 1052 28.98 -21.02 18.77
C ALA A 1052 30.37 -21.65 18.60
N GLU A 1053 30.91 -21.63 17.37
CA GLU A 1053 32.27 -22.09 17.06
C GLU A 1053 33.33 -21.04 17.48
N ARG A 1054 33.11 -19.77 17.16
CA ARG A 1054 34.04 -18.67 17.48
C ARG A 1054 34.08 -18.35 18.97
N LEU A 1055 32.93 -18.41 19.66
CA LEU A 1055 32.76 -18.08 21.08
C LEU A 1055 32.06 -19.20 21.85
N PRO A 1056 32.81 -20.22 22.33
CA PRO A 1056 32.24 -21.38 23.04
C PRO A 1056 31.41 -21.04 24.29
N ALA A 1057 31.67 -19.89 24.92
CA ALA A 1057 30.88 -19.40 26.07
C ALA A 1057 29.41 -19.11 25.71
N MET A 1058 29.13 -18.78 24.45
CA MET A 1058 27.77 -18.49 23.96
C MET A 1058 26.99 -19.74 23.56
N ARG A 1059 27.61 -20.93 23.58
CA ARG A 1059 26.95 -22.18 23.15
C ARG A 1059 25.57 -22.45 23.79
N PRO A 1060 25.37 -22.24 25.11
CA PRO A 1060 24.05 -22.43 25.71
C PRO A 1060 22.99 -21.45 25.19
N VAL A 1061 23.37 -20.25 24.75
CA VAL A 1061 22.47 -19.24 24.17
C VAL A 1061 22.15 -19.60 22.72
N THR A 1062 23.18 -19.94 21.93
CA THR A 1062 23.02 -20.27 20.51
C THR A 1062 22.21 -21.55 20.33
N GLU A 1063 22.38 -22.56 21.19
CA GLU A 1063 21.56 -23.79 21.13
C GLU A 1063 20.06 -23.51 21.35
N ILE A 1064 19.73 -22.63 22.30
CA ILE A 1064 18.34 -22.22 22.56
C ILE A 1064 17.81 -21.36 21.40
N ALA A 1065 18.59 -20.38 20.95
CA ALA A 1065 18.21 -19.50 19.86
C ALA A 1065 18.01 -20.29 18.55
N ILE A 1066 18.89 -21.24 18.23
CA ILE A 1066 18.75 -22.12 17.05
C ILE A 1066 17.48 -22.95 17.17
N ALA A 1067 17.17 -23.54 18.33
CA ALA A 1067 15.94 -24.30 18.50
C ALA A 1067 14.67 -23.44 18.34
N ASP A 1068 14.70 -22.18 18.80
CA ASP A 1068 13.62 -21.22 18.56
C ASP A 1068 13.52 -20.85 17.07
N GLN A 1069 14.66 -20.59 16.42
CA GLN A 1069 14.74 -20.27 15.01
C GLN A 1069 14.34 -21.44 14.10
N GLU A 1070 14.61 -22.69 14.47
CA GLU A 1070 14.17 -23.88 13.75
C GLU A 1070 12.64 -24.01 13.78
N ARG A 1071 12.00 -23.69 14.93
CA ARG A 1071 10.54 -23.64 15.02
C ARG A 1071 9.95 -22.49 14.20
N ASP A 1072 10.58 -21.32 14.24
CA ASP A 1072 10.19 -20.19 13.38
C ASP A 1072 10.43 -20.50 11.90
N LEU A 1073 11.46 -21.28 11.56
CA LEU A 1073 11.75 -21.74 10.19
C LEU A 1073 10.67 -22.70 9.71
N GLU A 1074 10.25 -23.65 10.53
CA GLU A 1074 9.13 -24.54 10.21
C GLU A 1074 7.86 -23.73 9.95
N ARG A 1075 7.52 -22.78 10.84
CA ARG A 1075 6.38 -21.88 10.64
C ARG A 1075 6.53 -21.06 9.35
N ALA A 1076 7.68 -20.43 9.12
CA ALA A 1076 7.92 -19.62 7.94
C ALA A 1076 7.88 -20.44 6.64
N LEU A 1077 8.35 -21.69 6.66
CA LEU A 1077 8.25 -22.59 5.50
C LEU A 1077 6.80 -23.02 5.26
N ASP A 1078 6.02 -23.23 6.30
CA ASP A 1078 4.59 -23.53 6.19
C ASP A 1078 3.81 -22.32 5.67
N ASP A 1079 4.09 -21.12 6.18
CA ASP A 1079 3.50 -19.85 5.73
C ASP A 1079 3.89 -19.54 4.28
N GLU A 1080 5.17 -19.68 3.92
CA GLU A 1080 5.65 -19.52 2.53
C GLU A 1080 5.05 -20.55 1.59
N ARG A 1081 4.83 -21.79 2.06
CA ARG A 1081 4.15 -22.82 1.28
C ARG A 1081 2.69 -22.47 1.07
N GLU A 1082 2.00 -21.97 2.10
CA GLU A 1082 0.63 -21.52 1.99
C GLU A 1082 0.50 -20.32 1.04
N GLU A 1083 1.39 -19.34 1.18
CA GLU A 1083 1.47 -18.19 0.30
C GLU A 1083 1.76 -18.61 -1.14
N ALA A 1084 2.66 -19.57 -1.37
CA ALA A 1084 2.91 -20.10 -2.71
C ALA A 1084 1.69 -20.79 -3.31
N LEU A 1085 0.79 -21.35 -2.49
CA LEU A 1085 -0.44 -22.00 -2.94
C LEU A 1085 -1.58 -20.99 -3.17
N ARG A 1086 -1.71 -19.96 -2.33
CA ARG A 1086 -2.86 -19.05 -2.31
C ARG A 1086 -2.57 -17.66 -2.84
N GLY A 1087 -1.32 -17.21 -2.73
CA GLY A 1087 -0.87 -15.88 -3.09
C GLY A 1087 -1.11 -14.82 -2.02
N TRP A 1088 -1.24 -15.17 -0.74
CA TRP A 1088 -1.25 -14.20 0.37
C TRP A 1088 -0.91 -14.85 1.71
#